data_AF-A0A7G9R577-F1
#
_entry.id   AF-A0A7G9R577-F1
#
_cell.length_a   1.000
_cell.length_b   1.000
_cell.length_c   1.000
_cell.angle_alpha   90.00
_cell.angle_beta   90.00
_cell.angle_gamma   90.00
#
_symmetry.space_group_name_H-M   'P 1'
#
loop_
_entity.id
_entity.type
_entity.pdbx_description
1 polymer ?
#
loop_
_entity_poly.entity_id
_entity_poly.type
_entity_poly.pdbx_seq_one_letter_code
_entity_poly.pdbx_strand_id
1 'polypeptide(L)'
;MSDTRTSSEASPTTEAITLRLAALGLPLPPGAESDSALQLATPILARNRELSRRLADRPCAADRRIQAFLDDFLANAPVRPQLPRRTLVLDEPGLARELTLPRDGDEFTSRLVASYRLANGVLHNPANDRRTTAGVFHIAEGGLPIQDDKLAVPNAVYARLLEEALRPPAEDLVLPWTATAPEPARTWVSLLLRPVVVPATGASPLARSMETRFIVPGGLVCNLDFVETVFGNAGDPYLPENDASLDPVSWTGHTGCVILAPHLTALTKRELGLPHVDDATERQRRDGMCWTTSDERYNGGKAFKVTARDARGVVVTVIADNYFGYCKKEVKTQISYAANLFGMAEEEHSGGAICYPAYNLGQEYTDTFTPEDYSVREVLAGNPGRFEPRPEGHAVDTRLPQLTLVPTGAAFSIPRRAVTWTGRRGERYEIPLDADRVYMTPNGYRVFAKPREADPTQWHLLGISPLSTQCHKPATVSGGGKSEISKSLMDAVVFGHATTLGFDADMDAVADLVGTDFSGRYRDPQRPRDERSLLSAERTLGSVIKLLTPNEDFTDEYNAWLEEIPPHVKELVYLVKKYYEPEWGEDWRSHFSVSTINGREGSRVRLDGELVIVNMLRLGFTPDGSWRLFSLRPDFSPAVKVQSEDDITASVVLPETLAPLDFGDHRGLTEARREARSRPAVSRKYVTNCERLLFQRPDDAIHRGYDKQAERDIATPGTFLSNFQPLTRADAAEMVRDAVAFSRYTPPMADLLARFATTEEGPGFVVSSSEPRLVGGVPTKNPRYLQPRPDTADPTATALADVASHLALKRPLDELAPLPVDVVAAGRRNNPPEAGSPALCSYNPLHYMELPELFMEFISSMTGKSPSTTGAGSEGALTKGPFNMLPSVIDLNAAFLSYALTGYDGWVSGAGYIGPRIRVDHDFSLLVPELFARMWPSERDARALIDNGFLEKVPDVEREGMTVEASRLGYRMNHRFATTFFGRIFLHPETVFTDEMLAPELQGADVYADSVEVIIETHRRVAQSYIDDGTIELAVPPLRALLQYMALGKTDEGWTLQSPELRSQFTRESVLASDWYAERLDAKRSYDIDHYERSVADLERFLAGDTNADTADRLHVQRRLQDVTAELARVSAPGYAAELVGTVGRQPL
;
A
#
# COMPACT_ATOMS: atom_id res chain seq x y z
N MET A 1 2.17 15.25 -30.71
CA MET A 1 2.69 14.86 -32.03
C MET A 1 1.89 13.65 -32.48
N SER A 2 1.04 13.83 -33.49
CA SER A 2 0.17 12.79 -34.05
C SER A 2 0.95 12.00 -35.09
N ASP A 3 1.15 10.72 -34.85
CA ASP A 3 1.81 9.84 -35.82
C ASP A 3 0.74 9.01 -36.56
N THR A 4 0.42 9.48 -37.76
CA THR A 4 -0.38 8.78 -38.76
C THR A 4 0.42 7.60 -39.31
N ARG A 5 0.08 6.37 -38.90
CA ARG A 5 0.64 5.15 -39.48
C ARG A 5 -0.03 4.85 -40.83
N THR A 6 0.63 5.24 -41.90
CA THR A 6 0.45 4.60 -43.22
C THR A 6 1.16 3.25 -43.24
N SER A 7 0.51 2.25 -43.83
CA SER A 7 1.02 0.89 -44.06
C SER A 7 2.37 0.85 -44.81
N SER A 8 3.44 0.37 -44.16
CA SER A 8 4.48 -0.54 -44.73
C SER A 8 5.76 -0.73 -43.89
N GLU A 9 5.93 -0.07 -42.74
CA GLU A 9 7.05 -0.38 -41.82
C GLU A 9 6.58 -1.21 -40.63
N ALA A 10 7.23 -2.36 -40.40
CA ALA A 10 6.99 -3.17 -39.20
C ALA A 10 7.42 -2.39 -37.96
N SER A 11 6.71 -2.52 -36.84
CA SER A 11 7.18 -1.89 -35.60
C SER A 11 8.51 -2.52 -35.17
N PRO A 12 9.47 -1.77 -34.58
CA PRO A 12 10.74 -2.32 -34.10
C PRO A 12 10.56 -3.55 -33.19
N THR A 13 9.48 -3.60 -32.41
CA THR A 13 9.11 -4.74 -31.56
C THR A 13 8.76 -6.00 -32.37
N THR A 14 8.11 -5.85 -33.53
CA THR A 14 7.75 -6.96 -34.44
C THR A 14 9.00 -7.59 -35.04
N GLU A 15 9.95 -6.77 -35.47
CA GLU A 15 11.25 -7.23 -36.01
C GLU A 15 12.06 -7.95 -34.92
N ALA A 16 12.08 -7.39 -33.70
CA ALA A 16 12.72 -7.95 -32.53
C ALA A 16 12.19 -9.34 -32.13
N ILE A 17 10.87 -9.55 -32.18
CA ILE A 17 10.23 -10.86 -31.97
C ILE A 17 10.65 -11.84 -33.06
N THR A 18 10.57 -11.41 -34.32
CA THR A 18 10.90 -12.24 -35.48
C THR A 18 12.34 -12.74 -35.41
N LEU A 19 13.28 -11.86 -35.06
CA LEU A 19 14.69 -12.20 -34.89
C LEU A 19 14.91 -13.24 -33.78
N ARG A 20 14.23 -13.11 -32.63
CA ARG A 20 14.36 -14.05 -31.49
C ARG A 20 13.78 -15.43 -31.81
N LEU A 21 12.62 -15.48 -32.46
CA LEU A 21 12.03 -16.73 -32.96
C LEU A 21 12.96 -17.40 -33.97
N ALA A 22 13.52 -16.62 -34.92
CA ALA A 22 14.48 -17.11 -35.89
C ALA A 22 15.75 -17.61 -35.20
N ALA A 23 16.31 -16.90 -34.20
CA ALA A 23 17.50 -17.34 -33.48
C ALA A 23 17.29 -18.71 -32.80
N LEU A 24 16.09 -18.94 -32.23
CA LEU A 24 15.69 -20.21 -31.62
C LEU A 24 15.34 -21.30 -32.64
N GLY A 25 15.22 -20.96 -33.93
CA GLY A 25 14.81 -21.88 -34.99
C GLY A 25 13.32 -22.26 -34.91
N LEU A 26 12.49 -21.37 -34.35
CA LEU A 26 11.04 -21.54 -34.29
C LEU A 26 10.38 -21.12 -35.61
N PRO A 27 9.20 -21.67 -35.96
CA PRO A 27 8.41 -21.22 -37.09
C PRO A 27 8.11 -19.72 -37.04
N LEU A 28 8.14 -19.07 -38.21
CA LEU A 28 7.83 -17.65 -38.36
C LEU A 28 6.48 -17.47 -39.07
N PRO A 29 5.72 -16.41 -38.77
CA PRO A 29 4.45 -16.16 -39.45
C PRO A 29 4.66 -15.77 -40.92
N PRO A 30 3.66 -15.99 -41.79
CA PRO A 30 3.71 -15.56 -43.19
C PRO A 30 4.10 -14.08 -43.34
N GLY A 31 4.97 -13.78 -44.32
CA GLY A 31 5.45 -12.41 -44.55
C GLY A 31 6.44 -11.89 -43.51
N ALA A 32 6.92 -12.71 -42.57
CA ALA A 32 8.06 -12.35 -41.72
C ALA A 32 9.39 -12.43 -42.48
N GLU A 33 9.48 -13.28 -43.52
CA GLU A 33 10.68 -13.42 -44.36
C GLU A 33 10.96 -12.20 -45.25
N SER A 34 9.96 -11.33 -45.46
CA SER A 34 10.10 -10.05 -46.15
C SER A 34 10.58 -8.91 -45.25
N ASP A 35 10.77 -9.16 -43.95
CA ASP A 35 11.36 -8.21 -43.02
C ASP A 35 12.83 -7.94 -43.39
N SER A 36 13.12 -6.69 -43.74
CA SER A 36 14.45 -6.28 -44.20
C SER A 36 15.54 -6.52 -43.15
N ALA A 37 15.23 -6.35 -41.87
CA ALA A 37 16.18 -6.58 -40.78
C ALA A 37 16.48 -8.07 -40.62
N LEU A 38 15.45 -8.92 -40.72
CA LEU A 38 15.62 -10.37 -40.72
C LEU A 38 16.45 -10.84 -41.92
N GLN A 39 16.18 -10.34 -43.13
CA GLN A 39 16.93 -10.72 -44.33
C GLN A 39 18.42 -10.40 -44.21
N LEU A 40 18.76 -9.23 -43.65
CA LEU A 40 20.15 -8.82 -43.40
C LEU A 40 20.81 -9.68 -42.31
N ALA A 41 20.08 -10.01 -41.24
CA ALA A 41 20.61 -10.75 -40.10
C ALA A 41 20.66 -12.28 -40.32
N THR A 42 19.82 -12.83 -41.19
CA THR A 42 19.63 -14.28 -41.38
C THR A 42 20.93 -15.06 -41.64
N PRO A 43 21.85 -14.62 -42.51
CA PRO A 43 23.12 -15.34 -42.73
C PRO A 43 23.97 -15.44 -41.46
N ILE A 44 23.95 -14.39 -40.62
CA ILE A 44 24.69 -14.33 -39.36
C ILE A 44 24.03 -15.23 -38.32
N LEU A 45 22.70 -15.17 -38.19
CA LEU A 45 21.93 -16.04 -37.29
C LEU A 45 22.10 -17.52 -37.65
N ALA A 46 22.05 -17.86 -38.94
CA ALA A 46 22.27 -19.23 -39.40
C ALA A 46 23.68 -19.73 -39.07
N ARG A 47 24.70 -18.90 -39.30
CA ARG A 47 26.08 -19.22 -38.87
C ARG A 47 26.18 -19.39 -37.36
N ASN A 48 25.60 -18.48 -36.58
CA ASN A 48 25.62 -18.57 -35.12
C ASN A 48 24.96 -19.85 -34.64
N ARG A 49 23.80 -20.22 -35.20
CA ARG A 49 23.07 -21.46 -34.89
C ARG A 49 23.93 -22.72 -35.12
N GLU A 50 24.67 -22.78 -36.22
CA GLU A 50 25.60 -23.90 -36.49
C GLU A 50 26.79 -23.93 -35.52
N LEU A 51 27.27 -22.78 -35.05
CA LEU A 51 28.30 -22.69 -34.03
C LEU A 51 27.78 -23.05 -32.63
N SER A 52 26.56 -22.64 -32.28
CA SER A 52 25.92 -22.94 -31.00
C SER A 52 25.74 -24.45 -30.79
N ARG A 53 25.52 -25.24 -31.86
CA ARG A 53 25.46 -26.72 -31.78
C ARG A 53 26.73 -27.38 -31.24
N ARG A 54 27.87 -26.68 -31.23
CA ARG A 54 29.12 -27.17 -30.63
C ARG A 54 29.13 -27.09 -29.10
N LEU A 55 28.25 -26.28 -28.52
CA LEU A 55 28.08 -26.14 -27.09
C LEU A 55 26.86 -26.98 -26.67
N ALA A 56 26.97 -27.67 -25.53
CA ALA A 56 25.77 -28.22 -24.90
C ALA A 56 24.87 -27.07 -24.44
N ASP A 57 23.54 -27.24 -24.53
CA ASP A 57 22.57 -26.27 -24.02
C ASP A 57 22.81 -26.08 -22.51
N ARG A 58 23.53 -25.01 -22.15
CA ARG A 58 23.91 -24.63 -20.78
C ARG A 58 22.83 -23.70 -20.23
N PRO A 59 22.19 -24.00 -19.10
CA PRO A 59 21.21 -23.09 -18.49
C PRO A 59 21.87 -21.77 -18.06
N CYS A 60 21.08 -20.72 -17.94
CA CYS A 60 21.52 -19.46 -17.36
C CYS A 60 21.90 -19.63 -15.87
N ALA A 61 22.52 -18.62 -15.26
CA ALA A 61 23.02 -18.73 -13.90
C ALA A 61 21.91 -18.99 -12.86
N ALA A 62 20.77 -18.32 -13.01
CA ALA A 62 19.61 -18.52 -12.15
C ALA A 62 19.03 -19.94 -12.31
N ASP A 63 18.81 -20.41 -13.54
CA ASP A 63 18.26 -21.75 -13.81
C ASP A 63 19.24 -22.86 -13.34
N ARG A 64 20.55 -22.59 -13.34
CA ARG A 64 21.57 -23.48 -12.76
C ARG A 64 21.43 -23.60 -11.23
N ARG A 65 21.22 -22.50 -10.52
CA ARG A 65 20.97 -22.51 -9.05
C ARG A 65 19.68 -23.26 -8.74
N ILE A 66 18.63 -23.05 -9.52
CA ILE A 66 17.33 -23.73 -9.37
C ILE A 66 17.47 -25.23 -9.62
N GLN A 67 18.10 -25.64 -10.72
CA GLN A 67 18.26 -27.06 -11.04
C GLN A 67 19.13 -27.79 -10.02
N ALA A 68 20.20 -27.14 -9.53
CA ALA A 68 21.05 -27.72 -8.47
C ALA A 68 20.26 -27.99 -7.18
N PHE A 69 19.39 -27.06 -6.78
CA PHE A 69 18.47 -27.26 -5.65
C PHE A 69 17.51 -28.42 -5.92
N LEU A 70 16.85 -28.45 -7.08
CA LEU A 70 15.89 -29.50 -7.42
C LEU A 70 16.52 -30.90 -7.46
N ASP A 71 17.71 -31.02 -8.06
CA ASP A 71 18.42 -32.30 -8.18
C ASP A 71 18.78 -32.89 -6.81
N ASP A 72 19.12 -32.03 -5.84
CA ASP A 72 19.45 -32.44 -4.48
C ASP A 72 18.19 -32.65 -3.62
N PHE A 73 17.23 -31.71 -3.64
CA PHE A 73 15.96 -31.81 -2.91
C PHE A 73 15.14 -33.04 -3.32
N LEU A 74 15.26 -33.48 -4.58
CA LEU A 74 14.57 -34.63 -5.15
C LEU A 74 15.50 -35.83 -5.36
N ALA A 75 16.67 -35.88 -4.71
CA ALA A 75 17.65 -36.95 -4.94
C ALA A 75 17.08 -38.37 -4.71
N ASN A 76 16.16 -38.50 -3.75
CA ASN A 76 15.50 -39.76 -3.38
C ASN A 76 14.09 -39.92 -4.01
N ALA A 77 13.66 -38.98 -4.85
CA ALA A 77 12.38 -39.03 -5.53
C ALA A 77 12.41 -40.02 -6.72
N PRO A 78 11.25 -40.56 -7.15
CA PRO A 78 11.19 -41.53 -8.24
C PRO A 78 11.54 -40.94 -9.61
N VAL A 79 11.48 -39.61 -9.76
CA VAL A 79 11.71 -38.88 -11.00
C VAL A 79 12.57 -37.66 -10.72
N ARG A 80 13.34 -37.22 -11.72
CA ARG A 80 14.25 -36.06 -11.63
C ARG A 80 13.93 -35.06 -12.75
N PRO A 81 12.92 -34.19 -12.53
CA PRO A 81 12.51 -33.21 -13.54
C PRO A 81 13.66 -32.27 -13.92
N GLN A 82 13.69 -31.84 -15.18
CA GLN A 82 14.71 -30.93 -15.70
C GLN A 82 14.03 -29.70 -16.30
N LEU A 83 14.45 -28.50 -15.88
CA LEU A 83 13.91 -27.25 -16.43
C LEU A 83 14.07 -27.17 -17.96
N PRO A 84 13.15 -26.49 -18.67
CA PRO A 84 13.24 -26.34 -20.12
C PRO A 84 14.53 -25.58 -20.48
N ARG A 85 15.42 -26.25 -21.23
CA ARG A 85 16.72 -25.65 -21.61
C ARG A 85 16.64 -24.64 -22.75
N ARG A 86 15.52 -24.63 -23.48
CA ARG A 86 15.25 -23.72 -24.59
C ARG A 86 13.94 -23.02 -24.33
N THR A 87 14.01 -21.74 -24.00
CA THR A 87 12.87 -20.87 -23.80
C THR A 87 13.03 -19.65 -24.72
N LEU A 88 11.91 -19.06 -25.11
CA LEU A 88 11.89 -17.69 -25.62
C LEU A 88 12.09 -16.75 -24.42
N VAL A 89 13.28 -16.18 -24.32
CA VAL A 89 13.62 -15.22 -23.26
C VAL A 89 13.00 -13.87 -23.61
N LEU A 90 12.34 -13.26 -22.62
CA LEU A 90 11.82 -11.90 -22.70
C LEU A 90 12.85 -10.95 -22.09
N ASP A 91 13.85 -10.58 -22.87
CA ASP A 91 14.99 -9.79 -22.41
C ASP A 91 14.79 -8.27 -22.51
N GLU A 92 13.70 -7.81 -23.12
CA GLU A 92 13.37 -6.40 -23.26
C GLU A 92 11.90 -6.09 -22.88
N PRO A 93 11.64 -4.95 -22.22
CA PRO A 93 10.30 -4.44 -21.95
C PRO A 93 9.37 -4.42 -23.16
N GLY A 94 8.18 -5.00 -23.00
CA GLY A 94 7.08 -4.88 -23.97
C GLY A 94 7.03 -5.97 -25.03
N LEU A 95 8.06 -6.81 -25.16
CA LEU A 95 8.01 -8.02 -26.01
C LEU A 95 6.86 -8.93 -25.58
N ALA A 96 6.68 -9.13 -24.27
CA ALA A 96 5.63 -9.99 -23.73
C ALA A 96 4.24 -9.55 -24.21
N ARG A 97 3.96 -8.25 -24.16
CA ARG A 97 2.66 -7.66 -24.54
C ARG A 97 2.34 -7.92 -25.99
N GLU A 98 3.28 -7.65 -26.89
CA GLU A 98 3.06 -7.87 -28.32
C GLU A 98 2.91 -9.37 -28.64
N LEU A 99 3.57 -10.24 -27.88
CA LEU A 99 3.43 -11.69 -28.02
C LEU A 99 2.06 -12.25 -27.59
N THR A 100 1.24 -11.48 -26.88
CA THR A 100 -0.06 -11.95 -26.32
C THR A 100 -1.18 -12.08 -27.35
N LEU A 101 -1.01 -11.52 -28.54
CA LEU A 101 -2.01 -11.46 -29.61
C LEU A 101 -1.38 -11.85 -30.95
N PRO A 102 -2.17 -12.33 -31.94
CA PRO A 102 -1.65 -12.68 -33.26
C PRO A 102 -1.07 -11.46 -33.95
N ARG A 103 0.00 -11.65 -34.74
CA ARG A 103 0.65 -10.56 -35.48
C ARG A 103 -0.33 -9.77 -36.36
N ASP A 104 -1.32 -10.46 -36.91
CA ASP A 104 -2.29 -9.97 -37.89
C ASP A 104 -3.73 -9.91 -37.34
N GLY A 105 -3.91 -9.93 -36.02
CA GLY A 105 -5.24 -9.97 -35.41
C GLY A 105 -5.35 -9.26 -34.05
N ASP A 106 -6.59 -8.90 -33.72
CA ASP A 106 -6.95 -8.23 -32.46
C ASP A 106 -7.55 -9.18 -31.42
N GLU A 107 -7.66 -10.47 -31.71
CA GLU A 107 -8.24 -11.47 -30.82
C GLU A 107 -7.39 -12.74 -30.81
N PHE A 108 -7.22 -13.33 -29.63
CA PHE A 108 -6.71 -14.68 -29.45
C PHE A 108 -7.59 -15.43 -28.45
N THR A 109 -8.02 -16.64 -28.80
CA THR A 109 -8.84 -17.47 -27.92
C THR A 109 -8.27 -18.87 -27.81
N SER A 110 -8.19 -19.36 -26.57
CA SER A 110 -7.82 -20.73 -26.22
C SER A 110 -8.72 -21.23 -25.09
N ARG A 111 -8.55 -22.49 -24.68
CA ARG A 111 -9.24 -23.04 -23.50
C ARG A 111 -8.86 -22.32 -22.19
N LEU A 112 -7.70 -21.67 -22.15
CA LEU A 112 -7.12 -21.07 -20.94
C LEU A 112 -7.34 -19.55 -20.86
N VAL A 113 -7.41 -18.87 -21.99
CA VAL A 113 -7.51 -17.40 -22.03
C VAL A 113 -8.12 -16.92 -23.33
N ALA A 114 -8.93 -15.86 -23.24
CA ALA A 114 -9.34 -15.02 -24.35
C ALA A 114 -8.70 -13.63 -24.20
N SER A 115 -7.99 -13.16 -25.22
CA SER A 115 -7.22 -11.93 -25.23
C SER A 115 -7.69 -11.02 -26.36
N TYR A 116 -7.73 -9.71 -26.12
CA TYR A 116 -8.21 -8.72 -27.09
C TYR A 116 -7.30 -7.49 -27.13
N ARG A 117 -6.99 -7.01 -28.34
CA ARG A 117 -6.39 -5.69 -28.54
C ARG A 117 -7.47 -4.64 -28.35
N LEU A 118 -7.25 -3.70 -27.44
CA LEU A 118 -8.18 -2.63 -27.17
C LEU A 118 -7.69 -1.30 -27.74
N ALA A 119 -8.61 -0.39 -28.01
CA ALA A 119 -8.28 1.00 -28.34
C ALA A 119 -7.49 1.73 -27.23
N ASN A 120 -7.64 1.29 -25.98
CA ASN A 120 -6.96 1.85 -24.80
C ASN A 120 -5.90 0.91 -24.19
N GLY A 121 -5.60 -0.25 -24.80
CA GLY A 121 -4.62 -1.19 -24.21
C GLY A 121 -4.86 -2.65 -24.60
N VAL A 122 -4.85 -3.55 -23.62
CA VAL A 122 -5.05 -4.99 -23.81
C VAL A 122 -5.99 -5.57 -22.76
N LEU A 123 -6.87 -6.48 -23.16
CA LEU A 123 -7.77 -7.22 -22.28
C LEU A 123 -7.40 -8.70 -22.27
N HIS A 124 -7.32 -9.30 -21.09
CA HIS A 124 -7.18 -10.74 -20.93
C HIS A 124 -8.24 -11.30 -19.98
N ASN A 125 -9.05 -12.23 -20.49
CA ASN A 125 -10.07 -12.96 -19.76
C ASN A 125 -9.62 -14.43 -19.60
N PRO A 126 -8.94 -14.79 -18.49
CA PRO A 126 -8.52 -16.17 -18.23
C PRO A 126 -9.72 -17.10 -17.96
N ALA A 127 -9.51 -18.41 -18.00
CA ALA A 127 -10.56 -19.41 -17.80
C ALA A 127 -11.27 -19.20 -16.45
N ASN A 128 -10.51 -19.01 -15.37
CA ASN A 128 -11.02 -18.65 -14.06
C ASN A 128 -10.93 -17.12 -13.85
N ASP A 129 -12.04 -16.49 -13.46
CA ASP A 129 -12.13 -15.03 -13.31
C ASP A 129 -11.62 -14.52 -11.96
N ARG A 130 -11.30 -15.41 -11.00
CA ARG A 130 -10.90 -15.05 -9.64
C ARG A 130 -9.99 -16.07 -9.00
N ARG A 131 -9.27 -15.63 -7.97
CA ARG A 131 -8.44 -16.48 -7.12
C ARG A 131 -9.27 -17.14 -6.01
N THR A 132 -8.90 -18.36 -5.64
CA THR A 132 -9.32 -19.06 -4.42
C THR A 132 -8.16 -19.11 -3.40
N THR A 133 -8.49 -19.24 -2.12
CA THR A 133 -7.51 -19.39 -1.02
C THR A 133 -7.68 -20.70 -0.26
N ALA A 134 -8.92 -21.15 -0.07
CA ALA A 134 -9.23 -22.39 0.63
C ALA A 134 -8.68 -23.61 -0.14
N GLY A 135 -7.79 -24.38 0.51
CA GLY A 135 -7.21 -25.61 -0.08
C GLY A 135 -6.35 -25.37 -1.33
N VAL A 136 -5.72 -24.20 -1.45
CA VAL A 136 -4.93 -23.84 -2.64
C VAL A 136 -3.43 -23.93 -2.40
N PHE A 137 -2.95 -23.74 -1.17
CA PHE A 137 -1.52 -23.64 -0.88
C PHE A 137 -0.96 -24.95 -0.34
N HIS A 138 -0.19 -25.64 -1.18
CA HIS A 138 0.40 -26.92 -0.89
C HIS A 138 1.92 -26.78 -0.75
N ILE A 139 2.53 -27.53 0.17
CA ILE A 139 3.96 -27.49 0.44
C ILE A 139 4.54 -28.89 0.41
N ALA A 140 5.64 -29.07 -0.31
CA ALA A 140 6.36 -30.33 -0.38
C ALA A 140 7.11 -30.62 0.94
N GLU A 141 7.01 -31.86 1.39
CA GLU A 141 7.82 -32.41 2.47
C GLU A 141 9.32 -32.50 2.08
N GLY A 142 10.20 -32.60 3.09
CA GLY A 142 11.66 -32.73 2.90
C GLY A 142 12.43 -31.41 2.97
N GLY A 143 11.76 -30.28 3.22
CA GLY A 143 12.36 -28.97 3.46
C GLY A 143 12.11 -28.43 4.87
N LEU A 144 12.01 -27.11 5.00
CA LEU A 144 11.62 -26.45 6.25
C LEU A 144 10.21 -26.89 6.72
N PRO A 145 9.90 -26.78 8.03
CA PRO A 145 8.61 -27.20 8.58
C PRO A 145 7.40 -26.63 7.83
N ILE A 146 6.30 -27.39 7.82
CA ILE A 146 5.05 -27.04 7.13
C ILE A 146 4.03 -26.61 8.17
N GLN A 147 3.57 -25.35 8.10
CA GLN A 147 2.51 -24.84 8.98
C GLN A 147 1.21 -25.66 8.82
N ASP A 148 0.47 -25.82 9.90
CA ASP A 148 -0.74 -26.63 9.97
C ASP A 148 -1.80 -26.28 8.92
N ASP A 149 -1.94 -24.99 8.60
CA ASP A 149 -2.96 -24.49 7.67
C ASP A 149 -2.66 -24.80 6.19
N LYS A 150 -1.47 -25.34 5.88
CA LYS A 150 -1.03 -25.71 4.53
C LYS A 150 -1.24 -27.20 4.27
N LEU A 151 -1.45 -27.56 3.02
CA LEU A 151 -1.57 -28.98 2.65
C LEU A 151 -0.18 -29.59 2.44
N ALA A 152 0.14 -30.63 3.21
CA ALA A 152 1.44 -31.32 3.14
C ALA A 152 1.48 -32.32 1.98
N VAL A 153 2.46 -32.17 1.09
CA VAL A 153 2.59 -33.00 -0.11
C VAL A 153 3.84 -33.88 0.00
N PRO A 154 3.72 -35.21 -0.11
CA PRO A 154 4.89 -36.09 -0.14
C PRO A 154 5.88 -35.68 -1.24
N ASN A 155 7.18 -35.70 -0.93
CA ASN A 155 8.23 -35.29 -1.85
C ASN A 155 8.14 -36.02 -3.23
N ALA A 156 7.83 -37.32 -3.23
CA ALA A 156 7.64 -38.10 -4.45
C ALA A 156 6.46 -37.63 -5.31
N VAL A 157 5.39 -37.12 -4.69
CA VAL A 157 4.21 -36.57 -5.38
C VAL A 157 4.57 -35.21 -5.98
N TYR A 158 5.28 -34.36 -5.25
CA TYR A 158 5.79 -33.09 -5.78
C TYR A 158 6.69 -33.30 -7.00
N ALA A 159 7.60 -34.29 -6.94
CA ALA A 159 8.48 -34.62 -8.07
C ALA A 159 7.70 -34.97 -9.34
N ARG A 160 6.63 -35.78 -9.22
CA ARG A 160 5.75 -36.13 -10.34
C ARG A 160 4.93 -34.94 -10.83
N LEU A 161 4.40 -34.12 -9.92
CA LEU A 161 3.70 -32.88 -10.29
C LEU A 161 4.61 -31.95 -11.07
N LEU A 162 5.87 -31.79 -10.67
CA LEU A 162 6.85 -30.98 -11.38
C LEU A 162 7.25 -31.60 -12.72
N GLU A 163 7.39 -32.93 -12.80
CA GLU A 163 7.65 -33.62 -14.07
C GLU A 163 6.53 -33.35 -15.09
N GLU A 164 5.28 -33.50 -14.66
CA GLU A 164 4.12 -33.25 -15.51
C GLU A 164 3.92 -31.76 -15.80
N ALA A 165 4.30 -30.86 -14.88
CA ALA A 165 4.27 -29.42 -15.10
C ALA A 165 5.12 -29.02 -16.30
N LEU A 166 6.24 -29.72 -16.50
CA LEU A 166 7.21 -29.50 -17.57
C LEU A 166 6.86 -30.23 -18.87
N ARG A 167 5.70 -30.91 -18.92
CA ARG A 167 5.12 -31.57 -20.10
C ARG A 167 3.71 -31.04 -20.41
N PRO A 168 3.53 -29.73 -20.65
CA PRO A 168 2.22 -29.19 -20.99
C PRO A 168 1.72 -29.77 -22.34
N PRO A 169 0.40 -29.84 -22.53
CA PRO A 169 -0.18 -30.13 -23.83
C PRO A 169 0.39 -29.21 -24.92
N ALA A 170 0.55 -29.74 -26.13
CA ALA A 170 1.18 -29.00 -27.23
C ALA A 170 0.43 -27.70 -27.54
N GLU A 171 -0.91 -27.70 -27.43
CA GLU A 171 -1.79 -26.54 -27.63
C GLU A 171 -1.51 -25.39 -26.66
N ASP A 172 -1.10 -25.68 -25.42
CA ASP A 172 -0.79 -24.65 -24.43
C ASP A 172 0.57 -23.97 -24.73
N LEU A 173 1.44 -24.63 -25.50
CA LEU A 173 2.73 -24.08 -25.94
C LEU A 173 2.61 -23.14 -27.15
N VAL A 174 1.45 -23.09 -27.82
CA VAL A 174 1.25 -22.24 -29.00
C VAL A 174 1.39 -20.78 -28.62
N LEU A 175 2.36 -20.10 -29.23
CA LEU A 175 2.58 -18.67 -29.01
C LEU A 175 1.48 -17.87 -29.75
N PRO A 176 0.67 -17.02 -29.05
CA PRO A 176 -0.45 -16.31 -29.65
C PRO A 176 -0.08 -15.52 -30.90
N TRP A 177 1.10 -14.88 -30.88
CA TRP A 177 1.66 -14.12 -32.00
C TRP A 177 1.75 -14.89 -33.32
N THR A 178 1.93 -16.20 -33.27
CA THR A 178 2.02 -17.09 -34.44
C THR A 178 0.78 -17.96 -34.64
N ALA A 179 -0.28 -17.78 -33.84
CA ALA A 179 -1.41 -18.71 -33.78
C ALA A 179 -2.20 -18.82 -35.09
N THR A 180 -2.15 -17.79 -35.95
CA THR A 180 -2.79 -17.72 -37.28
C THR A 180 -1.92 -18.31 -38.39
N ALA A 181 -0.65 -18.63 -38.12
CA ALA A 181 0.25 -19.20 -39.11
C ALA A 181 -0.11 -20.67 -39.43
N PRO A 182 0.20 -21.17 -40.64
CA PRO A 182 0.01 -22.59 -40.97
C PRO A 182 0.71 -23.54 -40.01
N GLU A 183 1.90 -23.15 -39.54
CA GLU A 183 2.66 -23.84 -38.50
C GLU A 183 2.98 -22.88 -37.35
N PRO A 184 2.14 -22.84 -36.29
CA PRO A 184 2.38 -21.98 -35.14
C PRO A 184 3.63 -22.40 -34.35
N ALA A 185 4.37 -21.43 -33.83
CA ALA A 185 5.49 -21.68 -32.94
C ALA A 185 4.98 -22.24 -31.60
N ARG A 186 5.62 -23.32 -31.15
CA ARG A 186 5.35 -23.95 -29.85
C ARG A 186 6.59 -23.86 -28.98
N THR A 187 6.53 -23.09 -27.90
CA THR A 187 7.70 -22.82 -27.07
C THR A 187 7.31 -22.52 -25.63
N TRP A 188 8.25 -22.76 -24.73
CA TRP A 188 8.27 -22.11 -23.43
C TRP A 188 8.70 -20.65 -23.57
N VAL A 189 8.19 -19.78 -22.72
CA VAL A 189 8.59 -18.37 -22.62
C VAL A 189 9.05 -18.11 -21.19
N SER A 190 10.09 -17.30 -21.01
CA SER A 190 10.63 -17.05 -19.68
C SER A 190 11.06 -15.61 -19.45
N LEU A 191 11.01 -15.18 -18.19
CA LEU A 191 11.32 -13.82 -17.74
C LEU A 191 12.19 -13.88 -16.46
N LEU A 192 13.14 -12.96 -16.34
CA LEU A 192 13.88 -12.71 -15.10
C LEU A 192 13.32 -11.47 -14.41
N LEU A 193 13.02 -11.59 -13.11
CA LEU A 193 12.62 -10.49 -12.24
C LEU A 193 13.68 -10.28 -11.14
N ARG A 194 13.81 -9.03 -10.66
CA ARG A 194 14.62 -8.66 -9.49
C ARG A 194 13.79 -7.92 -8.43
N PRO A 195 12.76 -8.56 -7.84
CA PRO A 195 11.88 -7.89 -6.89
C PRO A 195 12.64 -7.49 -5.62
N VAL A 196 12.36 -6.29 -5.12
CA VAL A 196 12.97 -5.72 -3.91
C VAL A 196 12.53 -6.52 -2.66
N VAL A 197 13.49 -6.76 -1.78
CA VAL A 197 13.32 -7.45 -0.48
C VAL A 197 13.77 -6.54 0.67
N VAL A 198 14.85 -5.78 0.47
CA VAL A 198 15.37 -4.83 1.46
C VAL A 198 15.36 -3.42 0.85
N PRO A 199 14.62 -2.47 1.43
CA PRO A 199 14.60 -1.08 0.95
C PRO A 199 15.97 -0.41 0.97
N ALA A 200 16.16 0.56 0.08
CA ALA A 200 17.26 1.52 0.20
C ALA A 200 16.98 2.48 1.38
N THR A 201 18.03 2.86 2.10
CA THR A 201 17.96 3.73 3.28
C THR A 201 19.07 4.78 3.23
N GLY A 202 19.03 5.77 4.12
CA GLY A 202 20.14 6.74 4.25
C GLY A 202 21.49 6.09 4.60
N ALA A 203 21.47 4.97 5.33
CA ALA A 203 22.67 4.21 5.68
C ALA A 203 23.13 3.24 4.58
N SER A 204 22.22 2.78 3.73
CA SER A 204 22.54 1.90 2.59
C SER A 204 21.75 2.35 1.36
N PRO A 205 22.38 3.12 0.45
CA PRO A 205 21.66 3.74 -0.67
C PRO A 205 21.22 2.76 -1.76
N LEU A 206 21.60 1.48 -1.64
CA LEU A 206 21.23 0.42 -2.59
C LEU A 206 20.19 -0.49 -1.95
N ALA A 207 19.05 -0.65 -2.62
CA ALA A 207 18.08 -1.68 -2.28
C ALA A 207 18.66 -3.06 -2.61
N ARG A 208 18.22 -4.09 -1.86
CA ARG A 208 18.55 -5.49 -2.17
C ARG A 208 17.32 -6.21 -2.70
N SER A 209 17.54 -7.02 -3.72
CA SER A 209 16.52 -7.82 -4.39
C SER A 209 16.81 -9.31 -4.24
N MET A 210 15.80 -10.14 -4.44
CA MET A 210 16.04 -11.53 -4.86
C MET A 210 16.02 -11.61 -6.40
N GLU A 211 16.32 -12.77 -6.96
CA GLU A 211 16.04 -13.04 -8.38
C GLU A 211 14.92 -14.08 -8.51
N THR A 212 14.00 -13.88 -9.46
CA THR A 212 12.92 -14.84 -9.74
C THR A 212 12.85 -15.17 -11.22
N ARG A 213 12.85 -16.46 -11.54
CA ARG A 213 12.67 -17.00 -12.89
C ARG A 213 11.22 -17.43 -13.09
N PHE A 214 10.51 -16.74 -13.98
CA PHE A 214 9.17 -17.14 -14.42
C PHE A 214 9.29 -17.94 -15.72
N ILE A 215 8.64 -19.10 -15.77
CA ILE A 215 8.63 -20.01 -16.93
C ILE A 215 7.18 -20.40 -17.22
N VAL A 216 6.69 -20.10 -18.42
CA VAL A 216 5.29 -20.36 -18.82
C VAL A 216 5.20 -20.98 -20.21
N PRO A 217 4.18 -21.79 -20.49
CA PRO A 217 3.85 -22.18 -21.86
C PRO A 217 3.54 -20.95 -22.72
N GLY A 218 3.88 -20.97 -24.02
CA GLY A 218 3.71 -19.84 -24.93
C GLY A 218 2.30 -19.24 -24.97
N GLY A 219 1.27 -20.07 -24.84
CA GLY A 219 -0.13 -19.62 -24.80
C GLY A 219 -0.49 -18.75 -23.59
N LEU A 220 0.37 -18.72 -22.56
CA LEU A 220 0.22 -17.97 -21.32
C LEU A 220 1.20 -16.80 -21.20
N VAL A 221 1.77 -16.33 -22.32
CA VAL A 221 2.71 -15.19 -22.32
C VAL A 221 2.09 -13.90 -21.75
N CYS A 222 0.77 -13.75 -21.74
CA CYS A 222 0.08 -12.63 -21.08
C CYS A 222 0.32 -12.60 -19.56
N ASN A 223 0.59 -13.75 -18.92
CA ASN A 223 1.00 -13.80 -17.52
C ASN A 223 2.39 -13.19 -17.31
N LEU A 224 3.27 -13.27 -18.31
CA LEU A 224 4.59 -12.62 -18.26
C LEU A 224 4.48 -11.12 -18.51
N ASP A 225 3.65 -10.65 -19.45
CA ASP A 225 3.35 -9.21 -19.60
C ASP A 225 2.84 -8.64 -18.27
N PHE A 226 1.95 -9.36 -17.59
CA PHE A 226 1.44 -8.97 -16.29
C PHE A 226 2.54 -8.81 -15.23
N VAL A 227 3.36 -9.83 -14.96
CA VAL A 227 4.40 -9.72 -13.91
C VAL A 227 5.55 -8.80 -14.29
N GLU A 228 5.89 -8.71 -15.58
CA GLU A 228 6.87 -7.75 -16.11
C GLU A 228 6.40 -6.31 -15.88
N THR A 229 5.13 -6.05 -16.16
CA THR A 229 4.54 -4.73 -15.97
C THR A 229 4.52 -4.34 -14.48
N VAL A 230 4.24 -5.29 -13.58
CA VAL A 230 4.20 -5.05 -12.12
C VAL A 230 5.59 -4.93 -11.51
N PHE A 231 6.54 -5.80 -11.86
CA PHE A 231 7.83 -5.95 -11.15
C PHE A 231 9.05 -5.54 -11.98
N GLY A 232 8.88 -5.21 -13.26
CA GLY A 232 9.95 -4.86 -14.19
C GLY A 232 10.55 -6.06 -14.94
N ASN A 233 11.41 -5.78 -15.90
CA ASN A 233 12.18 -6.76 -16.67
C ASN A 233 13.66 -6.64 -16.26
N ALA A 234 14.28 -7.74 -15.83
CA ALA A 234 15.68 -7.76 -15.41
C ALA A 234 16.66 -8.18 -16.54
N GLY A 235 16.20 -8.20 -17.79
CA GLY A 235 17.01 -8.50 -18.97
C GLY A 235 17.24 -9.99 -19.22
N ASP A 236 18.15 -10.26 -20.15
CA ASP A 236 18.56 -11.63 -20.50
C ASP A 236 19.36 -12.28 -19.34
N PRO A 237 18.86 -13.37 -18.72
CA PRO A 237 19.55 -14.05 -17.62
C PRO A 237 20.85 -14.76 -18.04
N TYR A 238 21.11 -14.93 -19.34
CA TYR A 238 22.36 -15.51 -19.85
C TYR A 238 23.54 -14.53 -19.81
N LEU A 239 23.26 -13.23 -19.66
CA LEU A 239 24.28 -12.19 -19.59
C LEU A 239 24.84 -12.07 -18.15
N PRO A 240 26.17 -12.03 -17.97
CA PRO A 240 26.79 -11.81 -16.66
C PRO A 240 26.34 -10.53 -15.94
N GLU A 241 25.94 -9.50 -16.68
CA GLU A 241 25.33 -8.27 -16.16
C GLU A 241 24.11 -8.52 -15.28
N ASN A 242 23.35 -9.56 -15.63
CA ASN A 242 22.09 -9.90 -14.99
C ASN A 242 22.21 -11.12 -14.06
N ASP A 243 23.40 -11.71 -13.92
CA ASP A 243 23.67 -12.76 -12.93
C ASP A 243 23.80 -12.14 -11.53
N ALA A 244 22.82 -12.41 -10.67
CA ALA A 244 22.77 -11.86 -9.32
C ALA A 244 24.02 -12.19 -8.47
N SER A 245 24.70 -13.31 -8.73
CA SER A 245 25.92 -13.67 -8.00
C SER A 245 27.13 -12.77 -8.30
N LEU A 246 27.10 -12.03 -9.42
CA LEU A 246 28.14 -11.06 -9.77
C LEU A 246 27.86 -9.66 -9.22
N ASP A 247 26.70 -9.45 -8.60
CA ASP A 247 26.34 -8.22 -7.87
C ASP A 247 25.75 -8.54 -6.48
N PRO A 248 26.57 -9.09 -5.56
CA PRO A 248 26.12 -9.54 -4.25
C PRO A 248 25.69 -8.40 -3.31
N VAL A 249 26.12 -7.16 -3.55
CA VAL A 249 25.75 -6.01 -2.72
C VAL A 249 24.26 -5.66 -2.89
N SER A 250 23.69 -5.89 -4.09
CA SER A 250 22.28 -5.64 -4.40
C SER A 250 21.41 -6.91 -4.41
N TRP A 251 21.97 -8.07 -4.09
CA TRP A 251 21.26 -9.35 -4.04
C TRP A 251 21.16 -9.86 -2.60
N THR A 252 20.05 -10.52 -2.27
CA THR A 252 19.86 -11.14 -0.95
C THR A 252 20.48 -12.52 -0.82
N GLY A 253 20.94 -13.13 -1.93
CA GLY A 253 21.41 -14.52 -1.97
C GLY A 253 20.32 -15.55 -2.25
N HIS A 254 19.09 -15.12 -2.54
CA HIS A 254 17.93 -15.99 -2.74
C HIS A 254 17.47 -16.03 -4.20
N THR A 255 17.02 -17.21 -4.63
CA THR A 255 16.55 -17.47 -6.01
C THR A 255 15.17 -18.12 -5.98
N GLY A 256 14.23 -17.59 -6.75
CA GLY A 256 12.89 -18.13 -6.91
C GLY A 256 12.62 -18.65 -8.31
N CYS A 257 11.71 -19.62 -8.43
CA CYS A 257 11.20 -20.13 -9.70
C CYS A 257 9.68 -20.28 -9.64
N VAL A 258 8.99 -19.82 -10.69
CA VAL A 258 7.54 -19.97 -10.86
C VAL A 258 7.24 -20.61 -12.21
N ILE A 259 6.47 -21.70 -12.19
CA ILE A 259 6.06 -22.44 -13.38
C ILE A 259 4.53 -22.46 -13.45
N LEU A 260 3.95 -22.01 -14.57
CA LEU A 260 2.50 -22.13 -14.81
C LEU A 260 2.17 -23.43 -15.52
N ALA A 261 1.26 -24.22 -14.94
CA ALA A 261 0.88 -25.54 -15.42
C ALA A 261 -0.61 -25.85 -15.14
N PRO A 262 -1.55 -25.11 -15.74
CA PRO A 262 -2.99 -25.27 -15.45
C PRO A 262 -3.54 -26.66 -15.81
N HIS A 263 -2.87 -27.41 -16.68
CA HIS A 263 -3.24 -28.78 -17.04
C HIS A 263 -3.15 -29.78 -15.88
N LEU A 264 -2.40 -29.47 -14.80
CA LEU A 264 -2.24 -30.36 -13.64
C LEU A 264 -3.55 -30.62 -12.87
N THR A 265 -4.55 -29.76 -13.02
CA THR A 265 -5.90 -29.96 -12.44
C THR A 265 -6.59 -31.22 -12.98
N ALA A 266 -6.14 -31.73 -14.13
CA ALA A 266 -6.64 -32.98 -14.69
C ALA A 266 -5.99 -34.22 -14.07
N LEU A 267 -4.91 -34.11 -13.29
CA LEU A 267 -4.23 -35.30 -12.79
C LEU A 267 -5.01 -36.02 -11.68
N THR A 268 -4.94 -37.34 -11.64
CA THR A 268 -5.53 -38.14 -10.55
C THR A 268 -4.60 -38.24 -9.34
N LYS A 269 -5.16 -38.36 -8.14
CA LYS A 269 -4.38 -38.60 -6.93
C LYS A 269 -3.58 -39.92 -7.03
N ARG A 270 -4.18 -40.94 -7.65
CA ARG A 270 -3.58 -42.27 -7.80
C ARG A 270 -2.37 -42.26 -8.73
N GLU A 271 -2.44 -41.61 -9.90
CA GLU A 271 -1.30 -41.58 -10.83
C GLU A 271 -0.11 -40.76 -10.30
N LEU A 272 -0.40 -39.77 -9.46
CA LEU A 272 0.60 -39.04 -8.68
C LEU A 272 1.19 -39.88 -7.54
N GLY A 273 0.63 -41.06 -7.26
CA GLY A 273 1.08 -42.01 -6.25
C GLY A 273 0.74 -41.64 -4.81
N LEU A 274 -0.37 -40.91 -4.59
CA LEU A 274 -0.93 -40.77 -3.26
C LEU A 274 -1.50 -42.10 -2.75
N PRO A 275 -1.55 -42.34 -1.42
CA PRO A 275 -2.06 -43.58 -0.84
C PRO A 275 -3.58 -43.70 -0.98
N HIS A 276 -4.07 -44.94 -0.95
CA HIS A 276 -5.48 -45.19 -0.69
C HIS A 276 -5.84 -44.71 0.73
N VAL A 277 -7.08 -44.30 0.98
CA VAL A 277 -7.52 -43.76 2.28
C VAL A 277 -7.21 -44.70 3.45
N ASP A 278 -7.29 -46.02 3.23
CA ASP A 278 -6.98 -47.04 4.24
C ASP A 278 -5.51 -47.02 4.70
N ASP A 279 -4.60 -46.59 3.83
CA ASP A 279 -3.16 -46.50 4.09
C ASP A 279 -2.70 -45.07 4.45
N ALA A 280 -3.63 -44.10 4.45
CA ALA A 280 -3.35 -42.69 4.66
C ALA A 280 -3.35 -42.30 6.14
N THR A 281 -2.40 -41.45 6.53
CA THR A 281 -2.36 -40.83 7.87
C THR A 281 -3.54 -39.88 8.09
N GLU A 282 -3.83 -39.53 9.34
CA GLU A 282 -4.89 -38.55 9.66
C GLU A 282 -4.64 -37.19 8.97
N ARG A 283 -3.38 -36.72 8.95
CA ARG A 283 -2.98 -35.52 8.22
C ARG A 283 -3.26 -35.64 6.72
N GLN A 284 -2.90 -36.77 6.10
CA GLN A 284 -3.17 -36.99 4.67
C GLN A 284 -4.67 -37.01 4.37
N ARG A 285 -5.48 -37.62 5.23
CA ARG A 285 -6.94 -37.63 5.10
C ARG A 285 -7.54 -36.22 5.22
N ARG A 286 -7.10 -35.45 6.22
CA ARG A 286 -7.49 -34.06 6.43
C ARG A 286 -7.16 -33.19 5.23
N ASP A 287 -5.95 -33.33 4.70
CA ASP A 287 -5.44 -32.52 3.60
C ASP A 287 -5.96 -33.00 2.22
N GLY A 288 -6.73 -34.09 2.17
CA GLY A 288 -7.18 -34.69 0.91
C GLY A 288 -6.05 -35.32 0.09
N MET A 289 -4.92 -35.63 0.71
CA MET A 289 -3.71 -36.26 0.15
C MET A 289 -3.82 -37.79 0.18
N CYS A 290 -5.00 -38.30 -0.13
CA CYS A 290 -5.31 -39.72 -0.31
C CYS A 290 -6.53 -39.86 -1.22
N TRP A 291 -6.76 -41.06 -1.76
CA TRP A 291 -7.91 -41.36 -2.62
C TRP A 291 -8.71 -42.55 -2.11
N THR A 292 -10.01 -42.53 -2.35
CA THR A 292 -10.93 -43.65 -2.12
C THR A 292 -11.26 -44.33 -3.45
N THR A 293 -11.54 -43.55 -4.50
CA THR A 293 -11.72 -44.07 -5.85
C THR A 293 -10.57 -43.65 -6.76
N SER A 294 -10.21 -44.51 -7.70
CA SER A 294 -8.99 -44.32 -8.51
C SER A 294 -9.04 -43.14 -9.49
N ASP A 295 -10.22 -42.58 -9.74
CA ASP A 295 -10.50 -41.47 -10.64
C ASP A 295 -10.53 -40.11 -9.93
N GLU A 296 -10.33 -40.06 -8.61
CA GLU A 296 -10.29 -38.80 -7.87
C GLU A 296 -9.17 -37.88 -8.38
N ARG A 297 -9.57 -36.68 -8.82
CA ARG A 297 -8.64 -35.63 -9.25
C ARG A 297 -7.86 -35.08 -8.05
N TYR A 298 -6.60 -34.75 -8.29
CA TYR A 298 -5.79 -34.01 -7.32
C TYR A 298 -6.44 -32.65 -7.03
N ASN A 299 -6.48 -32.28 -5.75
CA ASN A 299 -7.24 -31.14 -5.23
C ASN A 299 -8.71 -31.05 -5.71
N GLY A 300 -9.34 -32.19 -6.04
CA GLY A 300 -10.69 -32.23 -6.59
C GLY A 300 -10.81 -31.52 -7.95
N GLY A 301 -9.73 -31.40 -8.72
CA GLY A 301 -9.69 -30.71 -10.01
C GLY A 301 -9.73 -29.19 -9.92
N LYS A 302 -9.50 -28.62 -8.73
CA LYS A 302 -9.46 -27.18 -8.49
C LYS A 302 -8.03 -26.65 -8.61
N ALA A 303 -7.91 -25.33 -8.83
CA ALA A 303 -6.65 -24.62 -8.82
C ALA A 303 -5.88 -24.84 -7.51
N PHE A 304 -4.56 -24.98 -7.62
CA PHE A 304 -3.63 -25.05 -6.50
C PHE A 304 -2.27 -24.45 -6.88
N LYS A 305 -1.46 -24.18 -5.87
CA LYS A 305 -0.01 -23.98 -6.01
C LYS A 305 0.73 -24.95 -5.11
N VAL A 306 1.82 -25.52 -5.59
CA VAL A 306 2.66 -26.44 -4.81
C VAL A 306 4.10 -25.97 -4.82
N THR A 307 4.70 -25.88 -3.63
CA THR A 307 6.01 -25.23 -3.43
C THR A 307 7.00 -26.18 -2.75
N ALA A 308 8.24 -26.22 -3.24
CA ALA A 308 9.40 -26.78 -2.55
C ALA A 308 10.41 -25.68 -2.20
N ARG A 309 10.93 -25.73 -0.97
CA ARG A 309 11.84 -24.71 -0.39
C ARG A 309 12.53 -25.25 0.87
N ASP A 310 13.71 -24.71 1.20
CA ASP A 310 14.39 -24.95 2.48
C ASP A 310 15.38 -23.83 2.85
N ALA A 311 16.24 -24.03 3.85
CA ALA A 311 17.17 -23.01 4.34
C ALA A 311 18.28 -22.61 3.35
N ARG A 312 18.45 -23.30 2.21
CA ARG A 312 19.47 -22.98 1.18
C ARG A 312 19.14 -21.74 0.36
N GLY A 313 17.93 -21.21 0.49
CA GLY A 313 17.55 -19.95 -0.14
C GLY A 313 17.01 -20.07 -1.57
N VAL A 314 16.63 -21.28 -2.00
CA VAL A 314 15.97 -21.52 -3.30
C VAL A 314 14.53 -21.98 -3.09
N VAL A 315 13.60 -21.43 -3.87
CA VAL A 315 12.20 -21.82 -3.87
C VAL A 315 11.69 -22.11 -5.28
N VAL A 316 10.92 -23.18 -5.45
CA VAL A 316 10.28 -23.55 -6.71
C VAL A 316 8.78 -23.80 -6.50
N THR A 317 7.96 -22.98 -7.15
CA THR A 317 6.50 -23.08 -7.09
C THR A 317 5.89 -23.41 -8.46
N VAL A 318 5.02 -24.40 -8.49
CA VAL A 318 4.17 -24.72 -9.64
C VAL A 318 2.75 -24.23 -9.36
N ILE A 319 2.14 -23.51 -10.31
CA ILE A 319 0.78 -22.96 -10.21
C ILE A 319 -0.11 -23.66 -11.24
N ALA A 320 -1.15 -24.35 -10.76
CA ALA A 320 -2.12 -25.06 -11.59
C ALA A 320 -3.34 -24.19 -11.94
N ASP A 321 -3.08 -22.97 -12.40
CA ASP A 321 -4.06 -22.00 -12.89
C ASP A 321 -3.32 -20.87 -13.64
N ASN A 322 -4.03 -20.06 -14.42
CA ASN A 322 -3.45 -18.92 -15.15
C ASN A 322 -4.06 -17.57 -14.79
N TYR A 323 -4.90 -17.46 -13.75
CA TYR A 323 -5.37 -16.17 -13.27
C TYR A 323 -4.22 -15.33 -12.70
N PHE A 324 -4.07 -14.10 -13.19
CA PHE A 324 -2.95 -13.18 -12.90
C PHE A 324 -2.72 -12.94 -11.41
N GLY A 325 -3.78 -12.99 -10.59
CA GLY A 325 -3.67 -12.82 -9.14
C GLY A 325 -2.80 -13.87 -8.46
N TYR A 326 -2.68 -15.09 -9.01
CA TYR A 326 -1.75 -16.09 -8.50
C TYR A 326 -0.29 -15.70 -8.80
N CYS A 327 0.01 -15.24 -10.01
CA CYS A 327 1.35 -14.78 -10.39
C CYS A 327 1.83 -13.64 -9.49
N LYS A 328 0.98 -12.61 -9.29
CA LYS A 328 1.26 -11.49 -8.39
C LYS A 328 1.63 -11.98 -6.99
N LYS A 329 0.76 -12.81 -6.42
CA LYS A 329 0.87 -13.25 -5.02
C LYS A 329 1.96 -14.31 -4.83
N GLU A 330 2.41 -14.98 -5.87
CA GLU A 330 3.56 -15.86 -5.77
C GLU A 330 4.88 -15.08 -5.71
N VAL A 331 5.02 -13.97 -6.45
CA VAL A 331 6.13 -13.03 -6.24
C VAL A 331 6.14 -12.53 -4.80
N LYS A 332 4.98 -12.12 -4.25
CA LYS A 332 4.82 -11.76 -2.84
C LYS A 332 5.34 -12.86 -1.90
N THR A 333 4.93 -14.10 -2.16
CA THR A 333 5.30 -15.26 -1.31
C THR A 333 6.82 -15.49 -1.34
N GLN A 334 7.45 -15.35 -2.51
CA GLN A 334 8.90 -15.49 -2.66
C GLN A 334 9.69 -14.34 -2.02
N ILE A 335 9.20 -13.09 -2.11
CA ILE A 335 9.78 -11.95 -1.38
C ILE A 335 9.72 -12.22 0.14
N SER A 336 8.59 -12.71 0.65
CA SER A 336 8.44 -13.06 2.07
C SER A 336 9.41 -14.17 2.49
N TYR A 337 9.63 -15.17 1.64
CA TYR A 337 10.62 -16.21 1.88
C TYR A 337 12.04 -15.65 1.95
N ALA A 338 12.42 -14.78 1.01
CA ALA A 338 13.73 -14.13 0.99
C ALA A 338 13.92 -13.20 2.20
N ALA A 339 12.91 -12.42 2.60
CA ALA A 339 12.97 -11.55 3.77
C ALA A 339 13.23 -12.36 5.06
N ASN A 340 12.49 -13.45 5.25
CA ASN A 340 12.64 -14.34 6.41
C ASN A 340 14.02 -14.99 6.51
N LEU A 341 14.56 -15.47 5.38
CA LEU A 341 15.88 -16.09 5.35
C LEU A 341 17.03 -15.09 5.39
N PHE A 342 16.85 -13.88 4.85
CA PHE A 342 17.84 -12.81 4.92
C PHE A 342 17.98 -12.25 6.35
N GLY A 343 16.86 -12.19 7.09
CA GLY A 343 16.76 -11.42 8.32
C GLY A 343 16.75 -9.91 8.04
N MET A 344 16.65 -9.08 9.09
CA MET A 344 16.60 -7.59 9.02
C MET A 344 15.38 -6.97 8.34
N ALA A 345 14.78 -7.66 7.37
CA ALA A 345 13.71 -7.17 6.54
C ALA A 345 12.41 -7.95 6.78
N GLU A 346 11.29 -7.30 6.46
CA GLU A 346 9.97 -7.90 6.48
C GLU A 346 9.31 -7.73 5.11
N GLU A 347 8.52 -8.72 4.72
CA GLU A 347 7.55 -8.56 3.64
C GLU A 347 6.18 -8.37 4.27
N GLU A 348 5.45 -7.34 3.86
CA GLU A 348 4.19 -6.94 4.51
C GLU A 348 3.04 -6.85 3.51
N HIS A 349 1.85 -7.27 3.96
CA HIS A 349 0.59 -6.99 3.27
C HIS A 349 0.00 -5.71 3.83
N SER A 350 0.52 -4.58 3.35
CA SER A 350 0.26 -3.26 3.93
C SER A 350 0.03 -2.20 2.86
N GLY A 351 -0.81 -1.22 3.20
CA GLY A 351 -0.94 0.05 2.47
C GLY A 351 -0.31 1.18 3.27
N GLY A 352 -0.02 2.31 2.63
CA GLY A 352 0.65 3.41 3.32
C GLY A 352 0.75 4.69 2.50
N ALA A 353 0.85 5.82 3.20
CA ALA A 353 1.04 7.12 2.58
C ALA A 353 1.79 8.11 3.48
N ILE A 354 2.66 8.90 2.86
CA ILE A 354 3.23 10.09 3.46
C ILE A 354 2.21 11.22 3.30
N CYS A 355 1.69 11.71 4.43
CA CYS A 355 0.58 12.64 4.48
C CYS A 355 1.06 14.03 4.89
N TYR A 356 0.83 15.02 4.02
CA TYR A 356 1.16 16.42 4.26
C TYR A 356 -0.14 17.20 4.51
N PRO A 357 -0.40 17.69 5.75
CA PRO A 357 -1.59 18.47 6.04
C PRO A 357 -1.74 19.67 5.10
N ALA A 358 -2.94 19.84 4.56
CA ALA A 358 -3.27 20.96 3.70
C ALA A 358 -4.37 21.84 4.30
N TYR A 359 -4.38 23.11 3.90
CA TYR A 359 -5.23 24.15 4.44
C TYR A 359 -5.79 25.03 3.33
N ASN A 360 -7.07 25.38 3.44
CA ASN A 360 -7.67 26.42 2.62
C ASN A 360 -7.33 27.78 3.26
N LEU A 361 -6.48 28.55 2.58
CA LEU A 361 -5.96 29.83 3.07
C LEU A 361 -6.81 31.03 2.64
N GLY A 362 -7.92 30.83 1.92
CA GLY A 362 -8.77 31.92 1.45
C GLY A 362 -8.19 32.70 0.27
N GLN A 363 -8.44 34.00 0.23
CA GLN A 363 -8.01 34.91 -0.85
C GLN A 363 -6.66 35.59 -0.56
N GLU A 364 -6.36 35.83 0.72
CA GLU A 364 -5.12 36.46 1.19
C GLU A 364 -4.48 35.62 2.30
N TYR A 365 -3.15 35.54 2.31
CA TYR A 365 -2.40 34.77 3.30
C TYR A 365 -1.01 35.36 3.51
N THR A 366 -0.52 35.42 4.74
CA THR A 366 0.88 35.77 5.05
C THR A 366 1.54 34.61 5.77
N ASP A 367 2.73 34.21 5.31
CA ASP A 367 3.52 33.19 5.96
C ASP A 367 3.93 33.62 7.38
N THR A 368 3.52 32.82 8.36
CA THR A 368 3.89 32.99 9.77
C THR A 368 4.44 31.70 10.38
N PHE A 369 4.59 30.64 9.56
CA PHE A 369 4.98 29.30 10.02
C PHE A 369 6.44 28.97 9.71
N THR A 370 7.08 29.73 8.81
CA THR A 370 8.51 29.58 8.56
C THR A 370 9.33 30.16 9.72
N PRO A 371 10.16 29.36 10.41
CA PRO A 371 10.99 29.87 11.49
C PRO A 371 12.07 30.83 10.98
N GLU A 372 12.49 31.78 11.82
CA GLU A 372 13.50 32.80 11.45
C GLU A 372 14.84 32.21 10.97
N ASP A 373 15.16 30.98 11.39
CA ASP A 373 16.39 30.26 11.03
C ASP A 373 16.32 29.51 9.69
N TYR A 374 15.25 29.72 8.91
CA TYR A 374 15.12 29.24 7.54
C TYR A 374 15.14 30.43 6.60
N SER A 375 16.08 30.43 5.65
CA SER A 375 16.21 31.48 4.65
C SER A 375 16.50 30.94 3.26
N VAL A 376 16.03 31.64 2.21
CA VAL A 376 16.33 31.28 0.81
C VAL A 376 17.83 31.14 0.61
N ARG A 377 18.63 32.03 1.19
CA ARG A 377 20.10 31.99 1.10
C ARG A 377 20.70 30.67 1.60
N GLU A 378 20.19 30.12 2.70
CA GLU A 378 20.68 28.83 3.23
C GLU A 378 20.28 27.67 2.32
N VAL A 379 19.05 27.68 1.80
CA VAL A 379 18.60 26.68 0.83
C VAL A 379 19.48 26.68 -0.42
N LEU A 380 19.81 27.87 -0.96
CA LEU A 380 20.72 28.01 -2.10
C LEU A 380 22.13 27.51 -1.80
N ALA A 381 22.65 27.80 -0.60
CA ALA A 381 23.99 27.39 -0.19
C ALA A 381 24.12 25.86 -0.07
N GLY A 382 23.08 25.18 0.44
CA GLY A 382 23.04 23.72 0.54
C GLY A 382 22.78 23.00 -0.79
N ASN A 383 22.35 23.72 -1.83
CA ASN A 383 21.90 23.12 -3.10
C ASN A 383 22.51 23.86 -4.32
N PRO A 384 23.84 23.82 -4.49
CA PRO A 384 24.52 24.58 -5.54
C PRO A 384 24.06 24.14 -6.95
N GLY A 385 23.67 25.10 -7.78
CA GLY A 385 23.23 24.86 -9.17
C GLY A 385 21.79 24.35 -9.33
N ARG A 386 21.07 24.05 -8.24
CA ARG A 386 19.68 23.61 -8.29
C ARG A 386 18.68 24.75 -8.49
N PHE A 387 19.02 25.94 -8.01
CA PHE A 387 18.13 27.10 -8.02
C PHE A 387 18.81 28.30 -8.69
N GLU A 388 18.04 29.05 -9.46
CA GLU A 388 18.45 30.32 -10.07
C GLU A 388 17.98 31.49 -9.19
N PRO A 389 18.89 32.19 -8.49
CA PRO A 389 18.53 33.32 -7.63
C PRO A 389 18.09 34.53 -8.45
N ARG A 390 17.14 35.30 -7.92
CA ARG A 390 16.59 36.51 -8.54
C ARG A 390 16.91 37.76 -7.72
N PRO A 391 17.06 38.94 -8.35
CA PRO A 391 17.41 40.19 -7.65
C PRO A 391 16.46 40.57 -6.52
N GLU A 392 15.19 40.18 -6.62
CA GLU A 392 14.12 40.47 -5.66
C GLU A 392 14.21 39.58 -4.39
N GLY A 393 15.11 38.59 -4.37
CA GLY A 393 15.38 37.74 -3.20
C GLY A 393 14.68 36.36 -3.20
N HIS A 394 13.88 36.07 -4.24
CA HIS A 394 13.32 34.74 -4.51
C HIS A 394 14.27 33.91 -5.39
N ALA A 395 13.97 32.63 -5.61
CA ALA A 395 14.71 31.79 -6.54
C ALA A 395 13.79 30.81 -7.29
N VAL A 396 14.16 30.43 -8.50
CA VAL A 396 13.40 29.48 -9.34
C VAL A 396 14.17 28.17 -9.43
N ASP A 397 13.48 27.04 -9.28
CA ASP A 397 14.11 25.73 -9.41
C ASP A 397 14.43 25.39 -10.88
N THR A 398 15.61 24.85 -11.15
CA THR A 398 16.08 24.55 -12.52
C THR A 398 15.59 23.20 -13.06
N ARG A 399 15.11 22.30 -12.20
CA ARG A 399 14.53 20.99 -12.59
C ARG A 399 13.01 20.94 -12.46
N LEU A 400 12.42 21.81 -11.63
CA LEU A 400 10.97 21.98 -11.46
C LEU A 400 10.59 23.44 -11.78
N PRO A 401 10.42 23.82 -13.07
CA PRO A 401 10.21 25.22 -13.47
C PRO A 401 9.01 25.93 -12.79
N GLN A 402 8.01 25.16 -12.39
CA GLN A 402 6.84 25.62 -11.65
C GLN A 402 7.11 25.97 -10.17
N LEU A 403 8.24 25.53 -9.61
CA LEU A 403 8.61 25.78 -8.22
C LEU A 403 9.36 27.10 -8.09
N THR A 404 8.83 28.00 -7.26
CA THR A 404 9.47 29.27 -6.91
C THR A 404 9.68 29.34 -5.39
N LEU A 405 10.94 29.40 -4.96
CA LEU A 405 11.29 29.66 -3.57
C LEU A 405 11.08 31.14 -3.25
N VAL A 406 10.25 31.44 -2.25
CA VAL A 406 9.98 32.80 -1.78
C VAL A 406 10.54 33.02 -0.37
N PRO A 407 10.85 34.26 0.04
CA PRO A 407 11.34 34.54 1.38
C PRO A 407 10.34 34.23 2.51
N THR A 408 10.86 33.99 3.70
CA THR A 408 10.10 33.90 4.96
C THR A 408 9.24 35.15 5.15
N GLY A 409 7.97 34.97 5.53
CA GLY A 409 7.04 36.09 5.72
C GLY A 409 6.41 36.62 4.44
N ALA A 410 6.51 35.90 3.31
CA ALA A 410 5.83 36.29 2.08
C ALA A 410 4.30 36.32 2.25
N ALA A 411 3.67 37.33 1.65
CA ALA A 411 2.22 37.53 1.61
C ALA A 411 1.68 37.27 0.20
N PHE A 412 0.60 36.53 0.10
CA PHE A 412 -0.03 36.02 -1.12
C PHE A 412 -1.43 36.60 -1.25
N SER A 413 -1.79 37.13 -2.42
CA SER A 413 -3.10 37.74 -2.66
C SER A 413 -3.64 37.38 -4.05
N ILE A 414 -4.78 36.70 -4.09
CA ILE A 414 -5.52 36.43 -5.33
C ILE A 414 -6.12 37.73 -5.92
N PRO A 415 -6.77 38.62 -5.13
CA PRO A 415 -7.32 39.87 -5.67
C PRO A 415 -6.26 40.75 -6.34
N ARG A 416 -5.06 40.85 -5.73
CA ARG A 416 -3.93 41.60 -6.29
C ARG A 416 -3.13 40.80 -7.33
N ARG A 417 -3.32 39.47 -7.39
CA ARG A 417 -2.54 38.50 -8.19
C ARG A 417 -1.04 38.62 -7.96
N ALA A 418 -0.66 38.74 -6.69
CA ALA A 418 0.71 39.07 -6.29
C ALA A 418 1.18 38.28 -5.07
N VAL A 419 2.48 37.98 -5.06
CA VAL A 419 3.24 37.54 -3.88
C VAL A 419 4.22 38.64 -3.50
N THR A 420 4.16 39.11 -2.26
CA THR A 420 4.92 40.28 -1.77
C THR A 420 5.70 39.99 -0.50
N TRP A 421 6.82 40.67 -0.31
CA TRP A 421 7.61 40.60 0.93
C TRP A 421 8.42 41.87 1.14
N THR A 422 8.94 42.05 2.35
CA THR A 422 9.81 43.15 2.71
C THR A 422 11.27 42.71 2.77
N GLY A 423 12.14 43.41 2.06
CA GLY A 423 13.59 43.26 2.07
C GLY A 423 14.23 43.72 3.37
N ARG A 424 15.53 43.42 3.54
CA ARG A 424 16.27 43.71 4.77
C ARG A 424 16.40 45.22 5.08
N ARG A 425 16.27 46.11 4.10
CA ARG A 425 16.31 47.57 4.32
C ARG A 425 14.93 48.21 4.22
N GLY A 426 13.87 47.42 4.27
CA GLY A 426 12.50 47.88 4.14
C GLY A 426 12.01 48.02 2.70
N GLU A 427 12.78 47.56 1.70
CA GLU A 427 12.32 47.54 0.31
C GLU A 427 11.09 46.63 0.16
N ARG A 428 10.10 47.01 -0.63
CA ARG A 428 8.96 46.14 -0.94
C ARG A 428 9.20 45.45 -2.28
N TYR A 429 9.15 44.13 -2.28
CA TYR A 429 9.27 43.29 -3.48
C TYR A 429 7.93 42.65 -3.80
N GLU A 430 7.71 42.38 -5.08
CA GLU A 430 6.49 41.80 -5.62
C GLU A 430 6.82 40.91 -6.83
N ILE A 431 6.17 39.75 -6.91
CA ILE A 431 6.14 38.90 -8.10
C ILE A 431 4.69 38.48 -8.39
N PRO A 432 4.35 38.09 -9.63
CA PRO A 432 3.03 37.57 -9.96
C PRO A 432 2.67 36.31 -9.15
N LEU A 433 1.40 36.17 -8.81
CA LEU A 433 0.78 34.93 -8.31
C LEU A 433 0.12 34.20 -9.49
N ASP A 434 0.78 33.19 -10.04
CA ASP A 434 0.34 32.42 -11.20
C ASP A 434 -0.27 31.08 -10.78
N ALA A 435 -1.34 30.65 -11.45
CA ALA A 435 -2.10 29.43 -11.11
C ALA A 435 -1.34 28.13 -11.42
N ASP A 436 -0.36 28.16 -12.33
CA ASP A 436 0.47 27.03 -12.73
C ASP A 436 1.77 26.93 -11.91
N ARG A 437 1.94 27.78 -10.89
CA ARG A 437 3.14 27.83 -10.04
C ARG A 437 2.86 27.41 -8.61
N VAL A 438 3.88 26.80 -8.02
CA VAL A 438 3.93 26.49 -6.59
C VAL A 438 4.99 27.36 -5.95
N TYR A 439 4.56 28.19 -5.01
CA TYR A 439 5.44 29.02 -4.22
C TYR A 439 5.79 28.27 -2.94
N MET A 440 7.06 28.22 -2.59
CA MET A 440 7.53 27.46 -1.44
C MET A 440 8.41 28.35 -0.56
N THR A 441 8.12 28.39 0.73
CA THR A 441 8.96 29.12 1.70
C THR A 441 10.20 28.28 2.04
N PRO A 442 11.23 28.86 2.69
CA PRO A 442 12.50 28.15 2.90
C PRO A 442 12.43 26.94 3.83
N ASN A 443 11.36 26.75 4.61
CA ASN A 443 11.13 25.53 5.40
C ASN A 443 10.36 24.43 4.63
N GLY A 444 10.01 24.69 3.37
CA GLY A 444 9.25 23.77 2.51
C GLY A 444 7.74 23.97 2.50
N TYR A 445 7.18 24.97 3.22
CA TYR A 445 5.74 25.22 3.18
C TYR A 445 5.31 25.70 1.80
N ARG A 446 4.31 25.05 1.21
CA ARG A 446 3.87 25.28 -0.17
C ARG A 446 2.59 26.11 -0.21
N VAL A 447 2.50 27.03 -1.16
CA VAL A 447 1.31 27.84 -1.44
C VAL A 447 1.08 27.87 -2.96
N PHE A 448 -0.15 27.62 -3.40
CA PHE A 448 -0.57 27.84 -4.78
C PHE A 448 -2.07 28.16 -4.85
N ALA A 449 -2.50 28.76 -5.96
CA ALA A 449 -3.90 29.09 -6.20
C ALA A 449 -4.58 27.99 -7.01
N LYS A 450 -5.82 27.62 -6.65
CA LYS A 450 -6.64 26.68 -7.43
C LYS A 450 -8.12 27.07 -7.39
N PRO A 451 -8.92 26.65 -8.38
CA PRO A 451 -10.37 26.75 -8.28
C PRO A 451 -10.91 25.79 -7.20
N ARG A 452 -12.07 26.13 -6.63
CA ARG A 452 -12.82 25.20 -5.78
C ARG A 452 -13.38 24.07 -6.63
N GLU A 453 -13.40 22.86 -6.08
CA GLU A 453 -13.86 21.68 -6.80
C GLU A 453 -15.36 21.72 -7.10
N ALA A 454 -16.14 22.41 -6.27
CA ALA A 454 -17.57 22.61 -6.45
C ALA A 454 -17.90 23.66 -7.53
N ASP A 455 -17.01 24.63 -7.74
CA ASP A 455 -17.25 25.77 -8.61
C ASP A 455 -15.92 26.29 -9.21
N PRO A 456 -15.69 26.08 -10.52
CA PRO A 456 -14.44 26.49 -11.18
C PRO A 456 -14.26 28.02 -11.26
N THR A 457 -15.28 28.80 -10.94
CA THR A 457 -15.23 30.27 -10.97
C THR A 457 -14.76 30.86 -9.63
N GLN A 458 -14.85 30.12 -8.52
CA GLN A 458 -14.35 30.54 -7.22
C GLN A 458 -12.94 30.01 -6.99
N TRP A 459 -11.96 30.89 -6.75
CA TRP A 459 -10.57 30.53 -6.52
C TRP A 459 -10.17 30.69 -5.07
N HIS A 460 -9.18 29.94 -4.61
CA HIS A 460 -8.59 30.11 -3.29
C HIS A 460 -7.12 29.69 -3.27
N LEU A 461 -6.40 30.12 -2.24
CA LEU A 461 -5.05 29.68 -1.92
C LEU A 461 -5.12 28.34 -1.16
N LEU A 462 -4.27 27.40 -1.54
CA LEU A 462 -4.02 26.16 -0.81
C LEU A 462 -2.64 26.21 -0.17
N GLY A 463 -2.56 25.99 1.13
CA GLY A 463 -1.33 25.83 1.89
C GLY A 463 -1.05 24.37 2.17
N ILE A 464 0.20 23.92 2.02
CA ILE A 464 0.58 22.55 2.38
C ILE A 464 1.79 22.58 3.30
N SER A 465 1.63 21.98 4.47
CA SER A 465 2.68 21.80 5.45
C SER A 465 3.86 20.99 4.86
N PRO A 466 5.11 21.33 5.22
CA PRO A 466 6.26 20.49 4.94
C PRO A 466 6.44 19.37 5.98
N LEU A 467 5.85 19.53 7.17
CA LEU A 467 5.83 18.52 8.21
C LEU A 467 4.81 17.45 7.81
N SER A 468 5.32 16.25 7.57
CA SER A 468 4.54 15.11 7.12
C SER A 468 4.35 14.08 8.23
N THR A 469 3.45 13.14 7.99
CA THR A 469 3.32 11.92 8.79
C THR A 469 3.19 10.73 7.85
N GLN A 470 4.10 9.78 7.96
CA GLN A 470 4.03 8.54 7.21
C GLN A 470 3.15 7.52 7.96
N CYS A 471 1.95 7.30 7.42
CA CYS A 471 0.99 6.34 7.94
C CYS A 471 1.19 4.98 7.26
N HIS A 472 1.34 3.93 8.06
CA HIS A 472 1.49 2.55 7.63
C HIS A 472 0.29 1.72 8.13
N LYS A 473 -0.33 0.94 7.24
CA LYS A 473 -1.55 0.16 7.51
C LYS A 473 -1.34 -1.33 7.18
N PRO A 474 -0.67 -2.08 8.08
CA PRO A 474 -0.38 -3.50 7.89
C PRO A 474 -1.53 -4.40 8.33
N ALA A 475 -1.37 -5.72 8.09
CA ALA A 475 -2.17 -6.80 8.66
C ALA A 475 -3.70 -6.54 8.63
N THR A 476 -4.17 -5.95 7.54
CA THR A 476 -5.54 -5.47 7.39
C THR A 476 -6.32 -6.43 6.50
N VAL A 477 -7.29 -7.14 7.10
CA VAL A 477 -8.13 -8.14 6.39
C VAL A 477 -8.90 -7.52 5.23
N SER A 478 -9.36 -8.36 4.29
CA SER A 478 -10.14 -7.91 3.14
C SER A 478 -11.42 -7.15 3.56
N GLY A 479 -11.45 -5.86 3.21
CA GLY A 479 -12.52 -4.91 3.58
C GLY A 479 -12.29 -4.18 4.90
N GLY A 480 -11.09 -4.29 5.51
CA GLY A 480 -10.62 -3.41 6.59
C GLY A 480 -10.03 -2.08 6.08
N GLY A 481 -10.03 -1.87 4.76
CA GLY A 481 -9.66 -0.59 4.14
C GLY A 481 -8.15 -0.33 4.08
N LYS A 482 -7.35 -1.34 3.70
CA LYS A 482 -5.89 -1.23 3.52
C LYS A 482 -5.50 -0.07 2.61
N SER A 483 -6.04 -0.06 1.38
CA SER A 483 -5.70 0.94 0.35
C SER A 483 -6.38 2.29 0.57
N GLU A 484 -7.36 2.38 1.48
CA GLU A 484 -8.05 3.64 1.82
C GLU A 484 -7.09 4.65 2.48
N ILE A 485 -6.01 4.18 3.12
CA ILE A 485 -5.01 5.06 3.74
C ILE A 485 -4.39 6.05 2.73
N SER A 486 -4.18 5.59 1.49
CA SER A 486 -3.58 6.39 0.40
C SER A 486 -4.59 6.98 -0.57
N LYS A 487 -5.88 6.62 -0.48
CA LYS A 487 -6.91 7.20 -1.36
C LYS A 487 -7.14 8.68 -1.06
N SER A 488 -7.54 9.41 -2.10
CA SER A 488 -7.91 10.82 -2.01
C SER A 488 -9.18 10.97 -1.17
N LEU A 489 -9.12 11.77 -0.11
CA LEU A 489 -10.31 12.16 0.64
C LEU A 489 -11.19 13.12 -0.19
N MET A 490 -10.62 13.84 -1.16
CA MET A 490 -11.32 14.84 -1.96
C MET A 490 -12.50 14.25 -2.73
N ASP A 491 -12.38 13.01 -3.19
CA ASP A 491 -13.46 12.31 -3.91
C ASP A 491 -14.66 11.96 -3.01
N ALA A 492 -14.48 11.95 -1.68
CA ALA A 492 -15.53 11.73 -0.70
C ALA A 492 -16.18 13.03 -0.18
N VAL A 493 -15.66 14.20 -0.56
CA VAL A 493 -16.19 15.50 -0.10
C VAL A 493 -17.50 15.80 -0.82
N VAL A 494 -18.53 16.10 -0.04
CA VAL A 494 -19.82 16.62 -0.50
C VAL A 494 -19.83 18.13 -0.34
N PHE A 495 -20.30 18.84 -1.37
CA PHE A 495 -20.36 20.30 -1.35
C PHE A 495 -21.78 20.78 -1.08
N GLY A 496 -21.91 21.64 -0.07
CA GLY A 496 -23.13 22.34 0.29
C GLY A 496 -22.92 23.84 0.31
N HIS A 497 -23.92 24.56 0.84
CA HIS A 497 -23.83 25.99 1.09
C HIS A 497 -24.12 26.26 2.56
N ALA A 498 -23.50 27.28 3.12
CA ALA A 498 -23.86 27.75 4.45
C ALA A 498 -25.31 28.24 4.44
N THR A 499 -26.06 27.86 5.48
CA THR A 499 -27.48 28.19 5.58
C THR A 499 -27.85 28.89 6.88
N THR A 500 -28.89 29.71 6.81
CA THR A 500 -29.54 30.40 7.93
C THR A 500 -31.04 30.08 7.95
N LEU A 501 -31.65 30.07 9.13
CA LEU A 501 -33.09 29.89 9.31
C LEU A 501 -33.85 31.22 9.25
N GLY A 502 -33.19 32.31 9.64
CA GLY A 502 -33.65 33.69 9.48
C GLY A 502 -32.45 34.62 9.61
N PHE A 503 -32.03 35.24 8.51
CA PHE A 503 -30.69 35.84 8.41
C PHE A 503 -30.48 36.96 9.43
N ASP A 504 -31.44 37.89 9.55
CA ASP A 504 -31.31 39.01 10.49
C ASP A 504 -31.18 38.54 11.94
N ALA A 505 -32.07 37.63 12.37
CA ALA A 505 -32.08 37.12 13.74
C ALA A 505 -30.84 36.26 14.05
N ASP A 506 -30.42 35.43 13.10
CA ASP A 506 -29.22 34.61 13.26
C ASP A 506 -27.96 35.48 13.33
N MET A 507 -27.86 36.52 12.50
CA MET A 507 -26.72 37.45 12.51
C MET A 507 -26.71 38.36 13.75
N ASP A 508 -27.87 38.65 14.34
CA ASP A 508 -27.96 39.34 15.64
C ASP A 508 -27.36 38.47 16.75
N ALA A 509 -27.73 37.18 16.79
CA ALA A 509 -27.13 36.23 17.72
C ALA A 509 -25.61 36.05 17.50
N VAL A 510 -25.15 36.08 16.25
CA VAL A 510 -23.71 36.08 15.93
C VAL A 510 -23.02 37.34 16.49
N ALA A 511 -23.64 38.51 16.35
CA ALA A 511 -23.08 39.76 16.87
C ALA A 511 -22.96 39.75 18.40
N ASP A 512 -23.97 39.21 19.11
CA ASP A 512 -23.93 39.03 20.56
C ASP A 512 -22.76 38.13 20.99
N LEU A 513 -22.53 37.02 20.26
CA LEU A 513 -21.41 36.11 20.53
C LEU A 513 -20.05 36.74 20.24
N VAL A 514 -19.94 37.54 19.17
CA VAL A 514 -18.71 38.28 18.84
C VAL A 514 -18.35 39.28 19.95
N GLY A 515 -19.35 39.93 20.55
CA GLY A 515 -19.19 40.89 21.64
C GLY A 515 -19.03 40.29 23.05
N THR A 516 -19.15 38.97 23.21
CA THR A 516 -19.10 38.29 24.51
C THR A 516 -17.67 38.19 25.07
N ASP A 517 -17.50 38.43 26.38
CA ASP A 517 -16.25 38.13 27.10
C ASP A 517 -16.22 36.67 27.56
N PHE A 518 -15.21 35.94 27.11
CA PHE A 518 -15.05 34.52 27.39
C PHE A 518 -13.97 34.20 28.44
N SER A 519 -13.38 35.22 29.06
CA SER A 519 -12.23 35.07 29.98
C SER A 519 -12.56 34.27 31.26
N GLY A 520 -13.83 34.23 31.67
CA GLY A 520 -14.31 33.57 32.89
C GLY A 520 -14.74 32.10 32.77
N ARG A 521 -14.52 31.46 31.62
CA ARG A 521 -15.09 30.14 31.29
C ARG A 521 -14.55 28.93 32.06
N TYR A 522 -13.33 28.99 32.60
CA TYR A 522 -12.66 27.81 33.17
C TYR A 522 -13.11 27.53 34.60
N ARG A 523 -13.28 26.24 34.95
CA ARG A 523 -13.52 25.81 36.34
C ARG A 523 -12.35 26.11 37.26
N ASP A 524 -11.13 25.93 36.77
CA ASP A 524 -9.90 26.20 37.51
C ASP A 524 -9.53 27.69 37.44
N PRO A 525 -9.65 28.45 38.56
CA PRO A 525 -9.32 29.87 38.59
C PRO A 525 -7.81 30.14 38.49
N GLN A 526 -6.95 29.12 38.61
CA GLN A 526 -5.49 29.27 38.45
C GLN A 526 -5.05 29.20 36.99
N ARG A 527 -5.92 28.80 36.05
CA ARG A 527 -5.60 28.87 34.62
C ARG A 527 -5.42 30.32 34.16
N PRO A 528 -4.44 30.60 33.28
CA PRO A 528 -4.27 31.93 32.72
C PRO A 528 -5.55 32.44 32.06
N ARG A 529 -5.96 33.68 32.38
CA ARG A 529 -7.08 34.33 31.71
C ARG A 529 -6.74 34.59 30.24
N ASP A 530 -7.60 34.11 29.37
CA ASP A 530 -7.53 34.35 27.92
C ASP A 530 -8.49 35.49 27.56
N GLU A 531 -7.91 36.69 27.39
CA GLU A 531 -8.63 37.95 27.15
C GLU A 531 -8.76 38.30 25.65
N ARG A 532 -8.29 37.43 24.74
CA ARG A 532 -8.38 37.69 23.30
C ARG A 532 -9.84 37.71 22.85
N SER A 533 -10.26 38.78 22.16
CA SER A 533 -11.60 38.86 21.56
C SER A 533 -11.81 37.78 20.48
N LEU A 534 -13.07 37.48 20.14
CA LEU A 534 -13.41 36.42 19.20
C LEU A 534 -12.78 36.67 17.81
N LEU A 535 -12.93 37.89 17.28
CA LEU A 535 -12.43 38.27 15.96
C LEU A 535 -10.94 38.67 15.93
N SER A 536 -10.25 38.75 17.07
CA SER A 536 -8.82 39.09 17.13
C SER A 536 -7.96 38.21 16.21
N ALA A 537 -7.03 38.82 15.47
CA ALA A 537 -6.07 38.11 14.62
C ALA A 537 -5.18 37.13 15.43
N GLU A 538 -4.97 37.37 16.72
CA GLU A 538 -4.23 36.49 17.63
C GLU A 538 -5.04 35.25 18.08
N ARG A 539 -6.32 35.19 17.69
CA ARG A 539 -7.24 34.10 18.00
C ARG A 539 -7.54 33.30 16.73
N THR A 540 -7.10 32.05 16.68
CA THR A 540 -7.28 31.19 15.49
C THR A 540 -8.71 30.66 15.40
N LEU A 541 -9.16 30.30 14.20
CA LEU A 541 -10.47 29.66 13.99
C LEU A 541 -10.66 28.41 14.88
N GLY A 542 -9.65 27.53 14.94
CA GLY A 542 -9.68 26.36 15.82
C GLY A 542 -9.86 26.70 17.30
N SER A 543 -9.28 27.81 17.77
CA SER A 543 -9.48 28.27 19.14
C SER A 543 -10.87 28.85 19.39
N VAL A 544 -11.53 29.40 18.37
CA VAL A 544 -12.95 29.84 18.42
C VAL A 544 -13.89 28.63 18.39
N ILE A 545 -13.58 27.60 17.61
CA ILE A 545 -14.32 26.33 17.65
C ILE A 545 -14.24 25.74 19.06
N LYS A 546 -13.03 25.59 19.62
CA LYS A 546 -12.83 25.12 21.00
C LYS A 546 -13.56 25.99 22.04
N LEU A 547 -13.66 27.30 21.81
CA LEU A 547 -14.38 28.22 22.69
C LEU A 547 -15.88 27.92 22.74
N LEU A 548 -16.46 27.55 21.59
CA LEU A 548 -17.90 27.35 21.43
C LEU A 548 -18.32 25.88 21.43
N THR A 549 -17.41 24.97 21.78
CA THR A 549 -17.65 23.53 21.96
C THR A 549 -17.62 23.21 23.46
N PRO A 550 -18.65 22.54 24.00
CA PRO A 550 -18.66 22.13 25.41
C PRO A 550 -17.41 21.36 25.82
N ASN A 551 -16.90 21.64 27.01
CA ASN A 551 -15.65 21.05 27.51
C ASN A 551 -15.68 20.89 29.04
N GLU A 552 -15.18 19.77 29.55
CA GLU A 552 -15.13 19.50 31.00
C GLU A 552 -14.26 20.48 31.79
N ASP A 553 -13.30 21.15 31.14
CA ASP A 553 -12.50 22.23 31.74
C ASP A 553 -13.33 23.50 31.99
N PHE A 554 -14.49 23.65 31.35
CA PHE A 554 -15.36 24.82 31.48
C PHE A 554 -16.38 24.67 32.60
N THR A 555 -16.85 25.78 33.17
CA THR A 555 -17.87 25.75 34.22
C THR A 555 -19.17 25.14 33.71
N ASP A 556 -19.94 24.55 34.62
CA ASP A 556 -21.24 23.94 34.26
C ASP A 556 -22.19 24.97 33.66
N GLU A 557 -22.17 26.20 34.18
CA GLU A 557 -22.97 27.31 33.65
C GLU A 557 -22.54 27.67 32.22
N TYR A 558 -21.23 27.67 31.92
CA TYR A 558 -20.74 27.98 30.59
C TYR A 558 -21.08 26.89 29.58
N ASN A 559 -20.92 25.61 29.95
CA ASN A 559 -21.31 24.50 29.08
C ASN A 559 -22.82 24.48 28.82
N ALA A 560 -23.65 24.71 29.84
CA ALA A 560 -25.09 24.81 29.67
C ALA A 560 -25.47 25.94 28.70
N TRP A 561 -24.83 27.11 28.82
CA TRP A 561 -25.00 28.20 27.87
C TRP A 561 -24.53 27.84 26.44
N LEU A 562 -23.41 27.13 26.29
CA LEU A 562 -22.93 26.67 24.98
C LEU A 562 -23.90 25.69 24.29
N GLU A 563 -24.64 24.89 25.07
CA GLU A 563 -25.66 23.97 24.57
C GLU A 563 -26.93 24.70 24.10
N GLU A 564 -27.22 25.88 24.64
CA GLU A 564 -28.34 26.72 24.20
C GLU A 564 -28.09 27.39 22.83
N ILE A 565 -26.82 27.57 22.43
CA ILE A 565 -26.47 28.20 21.16
C ILE A 565 -26.80 27.24 19.99
N PRO A 566 -27.69 27.61 19.06
CA PRO A 566 -28.03 26.76 17.92
C PRO A 566 -26.81 26.41 17.04
N PRO A 567 -26.67 25.18 16.55
CA PRO A 567 -25.53 24.77 15.74
C PRO A 567 -25.30 25.63 14.48
N HIS A 568 -26.39 26.03 13.80
CA HIS A 568 -26.29 26.89 12.61
C HIS A 568 -25.77 28.29 12.95
N VAL A 569 -26.06 28.82 14.14
CA VAL A 569 -25.49 30.10 14.62
C VAL A 569 -23.99 29.94 14.88
N LYS A 570 -23.55 28.83 15.50
CA LYS A 570 -22.11 28.55 15.67
C LYS A 570 -21.39 28.48 14.32
N GLU A 571 -21.98 27.80 13.34
CA GLU A 571 -21.43 27.74 11.98
C GLU A 571 -21.29 29.13 11.37
N LEU A 572 -22.28 30.01 11.52
CA LEU A 572 -22.18 31.41 11.08
C LEU A 572 -21.07 32.18 11.80
N VAL A 573 -20.91 32.04 13.12
CA VAL A 573 -19.80 32.63 13.87
C VAL A 573 -18.44 32.18 13.30
N TYR A 574 -18.30 30.90 12.99
CA TYR A 574 -17.07 30.36 12.41
C TYR A 574 -16.81 30.89 11.01
N LEU A 575 -17.84 31.08 10.20
CA LEU A 575 -17.72 31.71 8.88
C LEU A 575 -17.32 33.18 9.00
N VAL A 576 -17.96 33.94 9.89
CA VAL A 576 -17.55 35.32 10.20
C VAL A 576 -16.09 35.33 10.62
N LYS A 577 -15.69 34.49 11.58
CA LYS A 577 -14.29 34.42 12.01
C LYS A 577 -13.31 34.09 10.88
N LYS A 578 -13.69 33.18 9.98
CA LYS A 578 -12.84 32.72 8.89
C LYS A 578 -12.62 33.80 7.83
N TYR A 579 -13.66 34.55 7.51
CA TYR A 579 -13.62 35.55 6.44
C TYR A 579 -13.31 36.96 6.96
N TYR A 580 -13.38 37.19 8.27
CA TYR A 580 -13.11 38.50 8.87
C TYR A 580 -11.74 39.05 8.50
N GLU A 581 -11.75 40.24 7.89
CA GLU A 581 -10.55 41.04 7.68
C GLU A 581 -10.49 42.17 8.72
N PRO A 582 -9.30 42.49 9.26
CA PRO A 582 -9.14 43.59 10.24
C PRO A 582 -9.66 44.95 9.73
N GLU A 583 -9.64 45.16 8.42
CA GLU A 583 -10.11 46.38 7.76
C GLU A 583 -11.63 46.58 7.88
N TRP A 584 -12.40 45.50 8.07
CA TRP A 584 -13.86 45.57 8.25
C TRP A 584 -14.24 46.18 9.60
N GLY A 585 -13.37 46.05 10.61
CA GLY A 585 -13.64 46.57 11.95
C GLY A 585 -14.96 46.04 12.51
N GLU A 586 -15.85 46.95 12.91
CA GLU A 586 -17.19 46.63 13.42
C GLU A 586 -18.23 46.42 12.29
N ASP A 587 -17.92 46.76 11.03
CA ASP A 587 -18.85 46.66 9.89
C ASP A 587 -18.79 45.30 9.16
N TRP A 588 -18.22 44.27 9.79
CA TRP A 588 -18.12 42.93 9.19
C TRP A 588 -19.48 42.36 8.75
N ARG A 589 -20.59 42.79 9.38
CA ARG A 589 -21.94 42.31 9.06
C ARG A 589 -22.36 42.68 7.64
N SER A 590 -21.95 43.84 7.11
CA SER A 590 -22.38 44.33 5.79
C SER A 590 -21.90 43.45 4.63
N HIS A 591 -20.86 42.66 4.87
CA HIS A 591 -20.30 41.69 3.92
C HIS A 591 -21.10 40.39 3.82
N PHE A 592 -21.94 40.08 4.82
CA PHE A 592 -22.79 38.89 4.80
C PHE A 592 -24.21 39.23 4.35
N SER A 593 -24.80 38.37 3.53
CA SER A 593 -26.19 38.56 3.06
C SER A 593 -26.85 37.26 2.64
N VAL A 594 -28.13 37.34 2.29
CA VAL A 594 -28.89 36.30 1.59
C VAL A 594 -29.63 36.92 0.41
N SER A 595 -29.90 36.15 -0.63
CA SER A 595 -30.66 36.65 -1.79
C SER A 595 -32.16 36.66 -1.52
N THR A 596 -32.88 37.67 -2.00
CA THR A 596 -34.36 37.66 -2.02
C THR A 596 -34.87 36.82 -3.19
N ILE A 597 -35.52 35.68 -2.88
CA ILE A 597 -36.07 34.75 -3.87
C ILE A 597 -37.59 34.83 -3.82
N ASN A 598 -38.22 35.25 -4.93
CA ASN A 598 -39.68 35.41 -5.03
C ASN A 598 -40.28 36.31 -3.92
N GLY A 599 -39.56 37.38 -3.52
CA GLY A 599 -39.97 38.29 -2.46
C GLY A 599 -39.83 37.74 -1.04
N ARG A 600 -39.23 36.57 -0.86
CA ARG A 600 -38.88 35.99 0.44
C ARG A 600 -37.38 36.03 0.63
N GLU A 601 -36.97 36.21 1.87
CA GLU A 601 -35.58 36.07 2.24
C GLU A 601 -35.10 34.64 1.94
N GLY A 602 -33.95 34.52 1.29
CA GLY A 602 -33.32 33.23 1.00
C GLY A 602 -32.61 32.68 2.23
N SER A 603 -32.28 31.39 2.20
CA SER A 603 -31.59 30.73 3.31
C SER A 603 -30.11 30.52 3.09
N ARG A 604 -29.57 30.80 1.90
CA ARG A 604 -28.17 30.54 1.55
C ARG A 604 -27.32 31.78 1.75
N VAL A 605 -26.36 31.68 2.66
CA VAL A 605 -25.48 32.79 3.05
C VAL A 605 -24.52 33.12 1.92
N ARG A 606 -24.32 34.42 1.74
CA ARG A 606 -23.40 35.01 0.78
C ARG A 606 -22.38 35.88 1.50
N LEU A 607 -21.16 35.87 0.97
CA LEU A 607 -20.09 36.82 1.31
C LEU A 607 -19.85 37.71 0.09
N ASP A 608 -20.01 39.02 0.23
CA ASP A 608 -19.86 40.01 -0.85
C ASP A 608 -20.63 39.64 -2.14
N GLY A 609 -21.80 39.02 -1.96
CA GLY A 609 -22.69 38.59 -3.04
C GLY A 609 -22.44 37.17 -3.57
N GLU A 610 -21.33 36.52 -3.21
CA GLU A 610 -21.03 35.14 -3.62
C GLU A 610 -21.52 34.10 -2.61
N LEU A 611 -21.99 32.94 -3.08
CA LEU A 611 -22.44 31.87 -2.19
C LEU A 611 -21.27 31.30 -1.37
N VAL A 612 -21.47 31.17 -0.07
CA VAL A 612 -20.49 30.52 0.82
C VAL A 612 -20.64 29.00 0.69
N ILE A 613 -19.65 28.36 0.05
CA ILE A 613 -19.61 26.89 -0.10
C ILE A 613 -19.02 26.26 1.16
N VAL A 614 -19.73 25.26 1.68
CA VAL A 614 -19.33 24.43 2.82
C VAL A 614 -18.96 23.04 2.31
N ASN A 615 -17.82 22.53 2.77
CA ASN A 615 -17.36 21.19 2.45
C ASN A 615 -17.83 20.25 3.57
N MET A 616 -18.34 19.07 3.23
CA MET A 616 -18.85 18.08 4.19
C MET A 616 -18.28 16.70 3.89
N LEU A 617 -18.19 15.84 4.90
CA LEU A 617 -17.97 14.41 4.73
C LEU A 617 -19.14 13.62 5.26
N ARG A 618 -19.46 12.52 4.58
CA ARG A 618 -20.33 11.48 5.14
C ARG A 618 -19.54 10.69 6.16
N LEU A 619 -20.02 10.59 7.41
CA LEU A 619 -19.55 9.59 8.37
C LEU A 619 -20.71 8.69 8.82
N GLY A 620 -20.85 7.57 8.10
CA GLY A 620 -21.86 6.55 8.34
C GLY A 620 -23.26 6.96 7.91
N PHE A 621 -24.20 6.08 8.25
CA PHE A 621 -25.59 6.14 7.81
C PHE A 621 -26.53 6.18 9.01
N THR A 622 -27.70 6.76 8.79
CA THR A 622 -28.84 6.63 9.70
C THR A 622 -29.52 5.26 9.52
N PRO A 623 -30.44 4.85 10.41
CA PRO A 623 -31.13 3.56 10.30
C PRO A 623 -31.93 3.35 9.00
N ASP A 624 -32.39 4.43 8.34
CA ASP A 624 -33.11 4.35 7.06
C ASP A 624 -32.19 4.33 5.83
N GLY A 625 -30.87 4.40 6.04
CA GLY A 625 -29.85 4.41 5.00
C GLY A 625 -29.51 5.79 4.44
N SER A 626 -30.08 6.88 4.98
CA SER A 626 -29.66 8.24 4.64
C SER A 626 -28.27 8.58 5.18
N TRP A 627 -27.59 9.51 4.52
CA TRP A 627 -26.20 9.88 4.85
C TRP A 627 -26.15 10.80 6.06
N ARG A 628 -25.20 10.56 6.98
CA ARG A 628 -24.84 11.50 8.05
C ARG A 628 -23.73 12.42 7.55
N LEU A 629 -24.08 13.65 7.18
CA LEU A 629 -23.13 14.65 6.66
C LEU A 629 -22.67 15.60 7.75
N PHE A 630 -21.37 15.85 7.82
CA PHE A 630 -20.76 16.75 8.79
C PHE A 630 -19.89 17.80 8.09
N SER A 631 -20.12 19.08 8.42
CA SER A 631 -19.31 20.19 7.93
C SER A 631 -17.86 20.04 8.35
N LEU A 632 -16.97 20.07 7.37
CA LEU A 632 -15.55 20.24 7.57
C LEU A 632 -15.26 21.67 8.01
N ARG A 633 -14.13 21.86 8.68
CA ARG A 633 -13.63 23.19 8.97
C ARG A 633 -13.43 23.98 7.67
N PRO A 634 -13.82 25.26 7.63
CA PRO A 634 -13.65 26.07 6.44
C PRO A 634 -12.19 26.24 5.98
N ASP A 635 -11.22 26.12 6.89
CA ASP A 635 -9.78 26.16 6.61
C ASP A 635 -9.15 24.77 6.39
N PHE A 636 -9.93 23.70 6.50
CA PHE A 636 -9.46 22.34 6.20
C PHE A 636 -9.38 22.13 4.69
N SER A 637 -8.34 21.43 4.25
CA SER A 637 -8.32 20.74 2.97
C SER A 637 -7.73 19.34 3.18
N PRO A 638 -8.17 18.33 2.40
CA PRO A 638 -7.55 17.01 2.41
C PRO A 638 -6.03 17.07 2.36
N ALA A 639 -5.35 16.24 3.16
CA ALA A 639 -3.91 16.16 3.10
C ALA A 639 -3.45 15.75 1.70
N VAL A 640 -2.32 16.30 1.26
CA VAL A 640 -1.64 15.79 0.06
C VAL A 640 -0.93 14.50 0.46
N LYS A 641 -1.29 13.40 -0.20
CA LYS A 641 -0.77 12.07 0.10
C LYS A 641 0.16 11.60 -1.02
N VAL A 642 1.37 11.20 -0.66
CA VAL A 642 2.26 10.43 -1.54
C VAL A 642 2.17 8.99 -1.09
N GLN A 643 1.64 8.11 -1.96
CA GLN A 643 1.52 6.69 -1.62
C GLN A 643 2.92 6.07 -1.44
N SER A 644 3.13 5.40 -0.31
CA SER A 644 4.39 4.68 -0.02
C SER A 644 4.26 3.18 -0.21
N GLU A 645 3.04 2.64 -0.07
CA GLU A 645 2.74 1.21 -0.03
C GLU A 645 1.30 0.97 -0.52
N ASP A 646 1.00 -0.25 -1.00
CA ASP A 646 -0.38 -0.66 -1.29
C ASP A 646 -0.65 -2.11 -0.91
N ASP A 647 0.07 -3.10 -1.45
CA ASP A 647 -0.26 -4.53 -1.27
C ASP A 647 0.97 -5.45 -1.07
N ILE A 648 2.10 -5.17 -1.71
CA ILE A 648 3.37 -5.88 -1.50
C ILE A 648 4.43 -4.86 -1.06
N THR A 649 4.83 -4.95 0.20
CA THR A 649 5.76 -4.01 0.82
C THR A 649 7.00 -4.74 1.30
N ALA A 650 8.18 -4.21 0.97
CA ALA A 650 9.43 -4.54 1.64
C ALA A 650 9.70 -3.49 2.72
N SER A 651 10.12 -3.93 3.90
CA SER A 651 10.48 -3.01 4.99
C SER A 651 11.73 -3.45 5.74
N VAL A 652 12.36 -2.52 6.43
CA VAL A 652 13.56 -2.73 7.24
C VAL A 652 13.51 -1.88 8.51
N VAL A 653 13.98 -2.44 9.63
CA VAL A 653 14.13 -1.71 10.90
C VAL A 653 15.60 -1.41 11.14
N LEU A 654 15.91 -0.12 11.23
CA LEU A 654 17.26 0.36 11.51
C LEU A 654 17.39 0.90 12.93
N PRO A 655 18.54 0.69 13.59
CA PRO A 655 18.82 1.31 14.86
C PRO A 655 18.96 2.82 14.70
N GLU A 656 18.74 3.56 15.79
CA GLU A 656 18.83 5.03 15.82
C GLU A 656 20.18 5.56 15.32
N THR A 657 21.28 4.83 15.55
CA THR A 657 22.62 5.20 15.08
C THR A 657 22.75 5.23 13.55
N LEU A 658 21.97 4.43 12.83
CA LEU A 658 21.93 4.36 11.36
C LEU A 658 20.75 5.12 10.76
N ALA A 659 19.82 5.57 11.61
CA ALA A 659 18.63 6.32 11.24
C ALA A 659 18.45 7.53 12.17
N PRO A 660 19.46 8.40 12.35
CA PRO A 660 19.33 9.53 13.25
C PRO A 660 18.28 10.49 12.69
N LEU A 661 17.39 10.96 13.57
CA LEU A 661 16.57 12.12 13.28
C LEU A 661 17.48 13.35 13.30
N ASP A 662 18.16 13.63 12.18
CA ASP A 662 18.99 14.82 12.04
C ASP A 662 18.10 16.06 11.86
N PHE A 663 17.54 16.54 12.96
CA PHE A 663 17.03 17.89 13.06
C PHE A 663 18.21 18.82 13.38
N GLY A 664 19.08 19.15 12.43
CA GLY A 664 20.29 19.98 12.66
C GLY A 664 20.03 21.28 13.46
N ASP A 665 20.95 21.67 14.37
CA ASP A 665 20.85 22.61 15.53
C ASP A 665 20.28 24.06 15.36
N HIS A 666 19.04 24.28 14.91
CA HIS A 666 18.41 25.64 14.78
C HIS A 666 16.95 25.85 15.26
N ARG A 667 16.61 27.07 15.71
CA ARG A 667 15.70 27.35 16.85
C ARG A 667 14.21 26.99 16.73
N GLY A 668 13.57 26.93 15.55
CA GLY A 668 12.14 26.55 15.43
C GLY A 668 11.83 25.08 15.74
N LEU A 669 12.82 24.20 15.57
CA LEU A 669 12.78 22.78 15.90
C LEU A 669 13.15 22.52 17.38
N THR A 670 13.38 23.53 18.22
CA THR A 670 13.91 23.32 19.58
C THR A 670 12.93 22.61 20.50
N GLU A 671 11.62 22.82 20.36
CA GLU A 671 10.60 22.09 21.12
C GLU A 671 10.46 20.66 20.62
N ALA A 672 10.32 20.47 19.29
CA ALA A 672 10.35 19.15 18.66
C ALA A 672 11.66 18.38 18.94
N ARG A 673 12.80 19.08 19.08
CA ARG A 673 14.10 18.51 19.50
C ARG A 673 14.17 18.22 20.98
N ARG A 674 13.68 19.10 21.87
CA ARG A 674 13.63 18.82 23.31
C ARG A 674 12.77 17.60 23.58
N GLU A 675 11.71 17.44 22.81
CA GLU A 675 10.78 16.32 22.84
C GLU A 675 11.34 15.05 22.17
N ALA A 676 12.02 15.17 21.03
CA ALA A 676 12.71 14.04 20.40
C ALA A 676 13.92 13.55 21.22
N ARG A 677 14.66 14.47 21.86
CA ARG A 677 15.80 14.18 22.74
C ARG A 677 15.39 13.78 24.16
N SER A 678 14.14 14.01 24.58
CA SER A 678 13.61 13.49 25.85
C SER A 678 13.06 12.07 25.74
N ARG A 679 12.84 11.58 24.51
CA ARG A 679 12.50 10.19 24.22
C ARG A 679 13.77 9.32 24.13
N PRO A 680 13.72 8.05 24.56
CA PRO A 680 14.81 7.12 24.31
C PRO A 680 15.11 7.03 22.81
N ALA A 681 16.39 6.95 22.45
CA ALA A 681 16.81 6.57 21.11
C ALA A 681 16.19 5.20 20.74
N VAL A 682 15.27 5.21 19.78
CA VAL A 682 14.51 4.02 19.33
C VAL A 682 14.74 3.77 17.85
N SER A 683 14.54 2.52 17.44
CA SER A 683 14.69 2.13 16.04
C SER A 683 13.63 2.78 15.14
N ARG A 684 13.85 2.74 13.83
CA ARG A 684 12.92 3.27 12.82
C ARG A 684 12.68 2.28 11.69
N LYS A 685 11.42 2.21 11.24
CA LYS A 685 11.02 1.38 10.11
C LYS A 685 10.99 2.20 8.83
N TYR A 686 11.57 1.65 7.77
CA TYR A 686 11.52 2.19 6.41
C TYR A 686 10.86 1.19 5.49
N VAL A 687 10.11 1.67 4.50
CA VAL A 687 9.28 0.85 3.64
C VAL A 687 9.50 1.22 2.17
N THR A 688 9.23 0.28 1.27
CA THR A 688 9.16 0.52 -0.17
C THR A 688 8.13 -0.42 -0.78
N ASN A 689 7.25 0.11 -1.62
CA ASN A 689 6.36 -0.68 -2.44
C ASN A 689 7.16 -1.47 -3.50
N CYS A 690 7.01 -2.79 -3.51
CA CYS A 690 7.69 -3.67 -4.47
C CYS A 690 7.09 -3.62 -5.88
N GLU A 691 5.92 -3.00 -6.04
CA GLU A 691 5.16 -2.94 -7.27
C GLU A 691 5.37 -1.61 -8.00
N ARG A 692 5.35 -1.66 -9.34
CA ARG A 692 5.34 -0.48 -10.22
C ARG A 692 3.92 -0.09 -10.63
N LEU A 693 3.05 -1.08 -10.85
CA LEU A 693 1.61 -0.91 -11.10
C LEU A 693 0.80 -1.72 -10.10
N LEU A 694 -0.39 -1.24 -9.74
CA LEU A 694 -1.26 -1.84 -8.72
C LEU A 694 -2.42 -2.59 -9.38
N PHE A 695 -2.63 -3.85 -9.00
CA PHE A 695 -3.71 -4.67 -9.56
C PHE A 695 -5.07 -4.41 -8.90
N GLN A 696 -5.67 -3.27 -9.23
CA GLN A 696 -6.90 -2.77 -8.61
C GLN A 696 -8.13 -3.58 -8.98
N ARG A 697 -9.10 -3.60 -8.06
CA ARG A 697 -10.46 -4.10 -8.27
C ARG A 697 -11.45 -2.94 -8.07
N PRO A 698 -11.90 -2.28 -9.15
CA PRO A 698 -12.76 -1.11 -9.06
C PRO A 698 -14.22 -1.53 -8.85
N ASP A 699 -14.58 -1.93 -7.63
CA ASP A 699 -15.93 -2.42 -7.31
C ASP A 699 -17.02 -1.37 -7.60
N ASP A 700 -16.72 -0.09 -7.37
CA ASP A 700 -17.69 1.01 -7.52
C ASP A 700 -17.78 1.57 -8.95
N ALA A 701 -16.82 1.27 -9.83
CA ALA A 701 -16.78 1.79 -11.20
C ALA A 701 -17.88 1.23 -12.11
N ILE A 702 -18.60 0.20 -11.66
CA ILE A 702 -19.82 -0.26 -12.31
C ILE A 702 -20.91 0.85 -12.33
N HIS A 703 -20.84 1.77 -11.36
CA HIS A 703 -21.69 2.96 -11.30
C HIS A 703 -21.03 4.11 -12.04
N ARG A 704 -21.57 4.42 -13.23
CA ARG A 704 -21.05 5.47 -14.13
C ARG A 704 -20.87 6.81 -13.41
N GLY A 705 -19.67 7.38 -13.52
CA GLY A 705 -19.31 8.67 -12.95
C GLY A 705 -18.97 8.67 -11.46
N TYR A 706 -19.11 7.54 -10.77
CA TYR A 706 -18.86 7.44 -9.34
C TYR A 706 -17.35 7.33 -9.04
N ASP A 707 -16.70 6.29 -9.54
CA ASP A 707 -15.25 6.10 -9.37
C ASP A 707 -14.48 6.83 -10.49
N LYS A 708 -14.22 8.12 -10.24
CA LYS A 708 -13.55 9.01 -11.20
C LYS A 708 -12.11 8.59 -11.48
N GLN A 709 -11.43 7.98 -10.51
CA GLN A 709 -10.06 7.51 -10.66
C GLN A 709 -10.03 6.29 -11.58
N ALA A 710 -10.87 5.27 -11.31
CA ALA A 710 -10.92 4.08 -12.14
C ALA A 710 -11.36 4.40 -13.58
N GLU A 711 -12.35 5.28 -13.78
CA GLU A 711 -12.76 5.67 -15.15
C GLU A 711 -11.64 6.38 -15.91
N ARG A 712 -10.86 7.24 -15.24
CA ARG A 712 -9.68 7.89 -15.84
C ARG A 712 -8.59 6.87 -16.18
N ASP A 713 -8.28 5.98 -15.26
CA ASP A 713 -7.23 4.98 -15.45
C ASP A 713 -7.60 3.98 -16.54
N ILE A 714 -8.82 3.45 -16.52
CA ILE A 714 -9.32 2.54 -17.57
C ILE A 714 -9.29 3.25 -18.92
N ALA A 715 -9.64 4.53 -19.00
CA ALA A 715 -9.62 5.27 -20.26
C ALA A 715 -8.19 5.55 -20.81
N THR A 716 -7.15 5.34 -19.99
CA THR A 716 -5.76 5.65 -20.35
C THR A 716 -5.20 4.65 -21.36
N PRO A 717 -4.50 5.09 -22.43
CA PRO A 717 -3.86 4.20 -23.39
C PRO A 717 -2.78 3.30 -22.79
N GLY A 718 -2.67 2.07 -23.30
CA GLY A 718 -1.67 1.09 -22.86
C GLY A 718 -2.03 0.32 -21.58
N THR A 719 -3.28 0.42 -21.11
CA THR A 719 -3.72 -0.20 -19.86
C THR A 719 -3.86 -1.72 -20.01
N PHE A 720 -3.35 -2.48 -19.04
CA PHE A 720 -3.60 -3.92 -18.92
C PHE A 720 -4.89 -4.14 -18.15
N LEU A 721 -5.86 -4.83 -18.76
CA LEU A 721 -7.18 -5.09 -18.18
C LEU A 721 -7.48 -6.59 -18.13
N SER A 722 -8.30 -6.98 -17.15
CA SER A 722 -8.82 -8.34 -17.02
C SER A 722 -10.24 -8.34 -16.48
N ASN A 723 -11.05 -9.30 -16.93
CA ASN A 723 -12.43 -9.48 -16.54
C ASN A 723 -13.36 -8.29 -16.86
N PHE A 724 -13.14 -7.67 -18.02
CA PHE A 724 -14.10 -6.76 -18.65
C PHE A 724 -14.73 -7.42 -19.88
N GLN A 725 -15.92 -6.96 -20.26
CA GLN A 725 -16.55 -7.39 -21.49
C GLN A 725 -15.84 -6.73 -22.69
N PRO A 726 -15.39 -7.48 -23.71
CA PRO A 726 -14.90 -6.90 -24.95
C PRO A 726 -16.08 -6.30 -25.72
N LEU A 727 -16.07 -4.99 -25.92
CA LEU A 727 -17.12 -4.24 -26.62
C LEU A 727 -16.68 -3.91 -28.05
N THR A 728 -17.58 -4.12 -29.00
CA THR A 728 -17.39 -3.76 -30.41
C THR A 728 -17.76 -2.30 -30.67
N ARG A 729 -17.47 -1.79 -31.87
CA ARG A 729 -17.90 -0.45 -32.27
C ARG A 729 -19.42 -0.27 -32.22
N ALA A 730 -20.17 -1.33 -32.55
CA ALA A 730 -21.62 -1.31 -32.51
C ALA A 730 -22.13 -1.15 -31.07
N ASP A 731 -21.53 -1.87 -30.12
CA ASP A 731 -21.87 -1.76 -28.70
C ASP A 731 -21.57 -0.34 -28.18
N ALA A 732 -20.39 0.20 -28.49
CA ALA A 732 -20.03 1.56 -28.11
C ALA A 732 -20.98 2.61 -28.73
N ALA A 733 -21.37 2.43 -30.00
CA ALA A 733 -22.33 3.31 -30.66
C ALA A 733 -23.73 3.21 -30.03
N GLU A 734 -24.14 2.04 -29.54
CA GLU A 734 -25.37 1.89 -28.76
C GLU A 734 -25.30 2.61 -27.42
N MET A 735 -24.18 2.47 -26.70
CA MET A 735 -23.95 3.20 -25.45
C MET A 735 -23.99 4.72 -25.66
N VAL A 736 -23.40 5.23 -26.74
CA VAL A 736 -23.43 6.67 -27.08
C VAL A 736 -24.83 7.15 -27.45
N ARG A 737 -25.65 6.31 -28.09
CA ARG A 737 -27.05 6.64 -28.45
C ARG A 737 -27.94 6.83 -27.22
N ASP A 738 -27.69 6.12 -26.12
CA ASP A 738 -28.35 6.38 -24.83
C ASP A 738 -27.73 7.60 -24.13
N ALA A 739 -28.04 8.79 -24.64
CA ALA A 739 -27.47 10.05 -24.16
C ALA A 739 -27.69 10.30 -22.65
N VAL A 740 -28.78 9.77 -22.07
CA VAL A 740 -29.09 9.96 -20.64
C VAL A 740 -28.14 9.13 -19.79
N ALA A 741 -27.95 7.86 -20.12
CA ALA A 741 -27.07 7.00 -19.35
C ALA A 741 -25.58 7.25 -19.69
N PHE A 742 -25.28 7.74 -20.90
CA PHE A 742 -23.94 8.12 -21.33
C PHE A 742 -23.44 9.40 -20.66
N SER A 743 -24.31 10.39 -20.43
CA SER A 743 -23.93 11.65 -19.76
C SER A 743 -23.50 11.50 -18.29
N ARG A 744 -23.69 10.30 -17.71
CA ARG A 744 -23.24 9.96 -16.36
C ARG A 744 -21.77 9.57 -16.28
N TYR A 745 -21.14 9.17 -17.39
CA TYR A 745 -19.71 8.90 -17.39
C TYR A 745 -18.90 10.16 -17.12
N THR A 746 -17.72 9.99 -16.52
CA THR A 746 -16.72 11.04 -16.52
C THR A 746 -16.24 11.34 -17.94
N PRO A 747 -15.74 12.57 -18.21
CA PRO A 747 -15.25 12.93 -19.54
C PRO A 747 -14.21 11.95 -20.12
N PRO A 748 -13.20 11.44 -19.37
CA PRO A 748 -12.24 10.48 -19.93
C PRO A 748 -12.88 9.22 -20.53
N MET A 749 -13.85 8.62 -19.82
CA MET A 749 -14.53 7.40 -20.26
C MET A 749 -15.49 7.68 -21.42
N ALA A 750 -16.27 8.77 -21.32
CA ALA A 750 -17.16 9.19 -22.39
C ALA A 750 -16.38 9.45 -23.69
N ASP A 751 -15.26 10.17 -23.61
CA ASP A 751 -14.42 10.49 -24.75
C ASP A 751 -13.80 9.25 -25.42
N LEU A 752 -13.35 8.27 -24.62
CA LEU A 752 -12.85 6.99 -25.14
C LEU A 752 -13.94 6.28 -25.96
N LEU A 753 -15.12 6.10 -25.38
CA LEU A 753 -16.23 5.38 -26.01
C LEU A 753 -16.74 6.12 -27.26
N ALA A 754 -16.89 7.45 -27.19
CA ALA A 754 -17.35 8.27 -28.31
C ALA A 754 -16.36 8.25 -29.49
N ARG A 755 -15.06 8.38 -29.22
CA ARG A 755 -14.03 8.25 -30.27
C ARG A 755 -14.07 6.87 -30.90
N PHE A 756 -14.05 5.82 -30.07
CA PHE A 756 -14.05 4.44 -30.56
C PHE A 756 -15.29 4.09 -31.41
N ALA A 757 -16.46 4.64 -31.06
CA ALA A 757 -17.70 4.44 -31.81
C ALA A 757 -17.68 5.05 -33.22
N THR A 758 -16.80 6.01 -33.50
CA THR A 758 -16.75 6.75 -34.77
C THR A 758 -15.50 6.50 -35.60
N THR A 759 -14.42 6.00 -35.00
CA THR A 759 -13.18 5.66 -35.73
C THR A 759 -13.31 4.31 -36.43
N GLU A 760 -13.11 4.26 -37.75
CA GLU A 760 -13.13 3.00 -38.52
C GLU A 760 -11.79 2.24 -38.45
N GLU A 761 -10.66 2.96 -38.35
CA GLU A 761 -9.31 2.39 -38.25
C GLU A 761 -8.87 2.08 -36.81
N GLY A 762 -7.96 1.11 -36.64
CA GLY A 762 -7.38 0.74 -35.34
C GLY A 762 -8.03 -0.50 -34.70
N PRO A 763 -7.75 -0.77 -33.41
CA PRO A 763 -8.15 -2.00 -32.75
C PRO A 763 -9.66 -2.24 -32.79
N GLY A 764 -10.06 -3.51 -32.90
CA GLY A 764 -11.47 -3.94 -33.03
C GLY A 764 -12.31 -3.85 -31.75
N PHE A 765 -11.70 -3.64 -30.58
CA PHE A 765 -12.39 -3.70 -29.28
C PHE A 765 -12.12 -2.51 -28.37
N VAL A 766 -13.03 -2.27 -27.42
CA VAL A 766 -12.88 -1.35 -26.29
C VAL A 766 -13.49 -2.00 -25.04
N VAL A 767 -13.27 -1.37 -23.88
CA VAL A 767 -13.91 -1.75 -22.61
C VAL A 767 -14.58 -0.53 -21.98
N SER A 768 -15.52 -0.77 -21.10
CA SER A 768 -16.16 0.27 -20.28
C SER A 768 -16.08 -0.10 -18.81
N SER A 769 -15.97 0.91 -17.93
CA SER A 769 -16.05 0.75 -16.48
C SER A 769 -17.36 0.08 -16.03
N SER A 770 -18.48 0.32 -16.75
CA SER A 770 -19.79 -0.26 -16.37
C SER A 770 -20.06 -1.66 -16.90
N GLU A 771 -19.17 -2.22 -17.73
CA GLU A 771 -19.37 -3.52 -18.39
C GLU A 771 -18.31 -4.56 -17.98
N PRO A 772 -18.31 -5.05 -16.73
CA PRO A 772 -17.50 -6.20 -16.34
C PRO A 772 -17.83 -7.45 -17.18
N ARG A 773 -16.87 -8.37 -17.30
CA ARG A 773 -17.05 -9.65 -18.00
C ARG A 773 -18.25 -10.40 -17.44
N LEU A 774 -19.08 -10.95 -18.33
CA LEU A 774 -20.14 -11.87 -17.94
C LEU A 774 -19.58 -13.27 -17.68
N VAL A 775 -19.87 -13.82 -16.50
CA VAL A 775 -19.56 -15.21 -16.11
C VAL A 775 -20.87 -15.90 -15.75
N GLY A 776 -21.27 -16.90 -16.55
CA GLY A 776 -22.59 -17.52 -16.40
C GLY A 776 -23.75 -16.55 -16.62
N GLY A 777 -23.56 -15.53 -17.46
CA GLY A 777 -24.58 -14.50 -17.76
C GLY A 777 -24.67 -13.37 -16.72
N VAL A 778 -23.84 -13.36 -15.69
CA VAL A 778 -23.83 -12.33 -14.63
C VAL A 778 -22.51 -11.57 -14.66
N PRO A 779 -22.50 -10.22 -14.52
CA PRO A 779 -21.27 -9.46 -14.39
C PRO A 779 -20.39 -9.99 -13.26
N THR A 780 -19.10 -10.17 -13.54
CA THR A 780 -18.15 -10.59 -12.50
C THR A 780 -18.07 -9.54 -11.38
N LYS A 781 -17.80 -10.02 -10.16
CA LYS A 781 -17.46 -9.17 -9.01
C LYS A 781 -15.94 -8.98 -8.86
N ASN A 782 -15.19 -9.27 -9.91
CA ASN A 782 -13.72 -9.15 -9.91
C ASN A 782 -13.19 -8.51 -11.21
N PRO A 783 -13.72 -7.36 -11.67
CA PRO A 783 -13.07 -6.58 -12.73
C PRO A 783 -11.68 -6.13 -12.25
N ARG A 784 -10.70 -6.10 -13.15
CA ARG A 784 -9.31 -5.79 -12.78
C ARG A 784 -8.60 -4.95 -13.83
N TYR A 785 -7.74 -4.06 -13.36
CA TYR A 785 -6.80 -3.33 -14.20
C TYR A 785 -5.48 -3.09 -13.45
N LEU A 786 -4.39 -2.86 -14.19
CA LEU A 786 -3.13 -2.40 -13.60
C LEU A 786 -3.08 -0.87 -13.59
N GLN A 787 -3.23 -0.30 -12.40
CA GLN A 787 -3.17 1.13 -12.15
C GLN A 787 -1.72 1.62 -12.07
N PRO A 788 -1.35 2.70 -12.78
CA PRO A 788 -0.14 3.47 -12.48
C PRO A 788 -0.09 3.90 -11.02
N ARG A 789 1.00 3.56 -10.33
CA ARG A 789 1.22 4.00 -8.96
C ARG A 789 0.99 5.52 -8.85
N PRO A 790 0.11 6.01 -7.97
CA PRO A 790 -0.23 7.44 -7.92
C PRO A 790 0.97 8.37 -7.79
N ASP A 791 2.00 7.96 -7.05
CA ASP A 791 3.26 8.71 -6.88
C ASP A 791 4.06 8.84 -8.19
N THR A 792 3.90 7.89 -9.12
CA THR A 792 4.49 7.92 -10.46
C THR A 792 3.58 8.55 -11.52
N ALA A 793 2.26 8.53 -11.29
CA ALA A 793 1.26 9.12 -12.18
C ALA A 793 1.28 10.66 -12.11
N ASP A 794 1.58 11.23 -10.94
CA ASP A 794 1.87 12.65 -10.75
C ASP A 794 3.30 12.85 -10.19
N PRO A 795 4.33 12.71 -11.05
CA PRO A 795 5.72 12.82 -10.61
C PRO A 795 6.07 14.24 -10.16
N THR A 796 5.33 15.24 -10.62
CA THR A 796 5.52 16.64 -10.21
C THR A 796 5.13 16.84 -8.76
N ALA A 797 3.92 16.41 -8.37
CA ALA A 797 3.47 16.52 -6.98
C ALA A 797 4.40 15.75 -6.02
N THR A 798 4.84 14.56 -6.42
CA THR A 798 5.81 13.74 -5.67
C THR A 798 7.14 14.47 -5.50
N ALA A 799 7.70 15.05 -6.57
CA ALA A 799 8.96 15.79 -6.50
C ALA A 799 8.84 17.06 -5.64
N LEU A 800 7.70 17.76 -5.67
CA LEU A 800 7.45 18.91 -4.79
C LEU A 800 7.36 18.51 -3.31
N ALA A 801 6.80 17.35 -3.01
CA ALA A 801 6.77 16.79 -1.66
C ALA A 801 8.16 16.40 -1.16
N ASP A 802 8.96 15.78 -2.03
CA ASP A 802 10.36 15.44 -1.74
C ASP A 802 11.21 16.69 -1.44
N VAL A 803 11.11 17.74 -2.26
CA VAL A 803 11.78 19.02 -1.98
C VAL A 803 11.34 19.58 -0.63
N ALA A 804 10.03 19.60 -0.35
CA ALA A 804 9.51 20.11 0.93
C ALA A 804 10.09 19.34 2.14
N SER A 805 10.18 18.02 2.05
CA SER A 805 10.77 17.18 3.10
C SER A 805 12.26 17.43 3.30
N HIS A 806 13.03 17.58 2.22
CA HIS A 806 14.45 17.94 2.30
C HIS A 806 14.65 19.30 2.97
N LEU A 807 13.87 20.31 2.57
CA LEU A 807 13.97 21.65 3.17
C LEU A 807 13.60 21.62 4.65
N ALA A 808 12.53 20.90 5.03
CA ALA A 808 12.14 20.74 6.43
C ALA A 808 13.26 20.15 7.30
N LEU A 809 13.92 19.13 6.76
CA LEU A 809 15.02 18.41 7.41
C LEU A 809 16.39 19.09 7.22
N LYS A 810 16.47 20.22 6.50
CA LYS A 810 17.70 20.91 6.11
C LYS A 810 18.73 19.99 5.42
N ARG A 811 18.24 19.03 4.61
CA ARG A 811 19.09 18.11 3.84
C ARG A 811 19.28 18.59 2.40
N PRO A 812 20.48 18.41 1.81
CA PRO A 812 20.70 18.64 0.38
C PRO A 812 19.80 17.77 -0.50
N LEU A 813 19.33 18.33 -1.62
CA LEU A 813 18.40 17.69 -2.56
C LEU A 813 19.03 16.61 -3.46
N ASP A 814 20.34 16.40 -3.37
CA ASP A 814 21.06 15.32 -4.06
C ASP A 814 21.29 14.08 -3.18
N GLU A 815 20.94 14.15 -1.89
CA GLU A 815 20.99 13.01 -0.98
C GLU A 815 19.72 12.16 -1.04
N LEU A 816 19.86 10.87 -0.75
CA LEU A 816 18.72 9.99 -0.52
C LEU A 816 18.18 10.21 0.92
N ALA A 817 16.93 10.65 1.03
CA ALA A 817 16.30 10.98 2.31
C ALA A 817 14.91 10.33 2.51
N PRO A 818 14.81 8.98 2.54
CA PRO A 818 13.53 8.32 2.80
C PRO A 818 13.02 8.70 4.18
N LEU A 819 11.71 8.91 4.28
CA LEU A 819 11.05 9.17 5.54
C LEU A 819 10.76 7.85 6.28
N PRO A 820 10.92 7.81 7.61
CA PRO A 820 10.54 6.65 8.40
C PRO A 820 9.03 6.59 8.59
N VAL A 821 8.51 5.41 8.89
CA VAL A 821 7.13 5.25 9.36
C VAL A 821 6.96 6.02 10.68
N ASP A 822 5.86 6.76 10.78
CA ASP A 822 5.52 7.55 11.97
C ASP A 822 4.39 6.93 12.79
N VAL A 823 3.38 6.38 12.11
CA VAL A 823 2.15 5.86 12.73
C VAL A 823 1.80 4.53 12.08
N VAL A 824 1.50 3.53 12.91
CA VAL A 824 0.99 2.24 12.45
C VAL A 824 -0.48 2.09 12.83
N ALA A 825 -1.36 2.14 11.84
CA ALA A 825 -2.81 2.09 12.00
C ALA A 825 -3.42 1.00 11.12
N ALA A 826 -3.47 -0.22 11.64
CA ALA A 826 -4.13 -1.35 11.02
C ALA A 826 -5.64 -1.08 10.85
N GLY A 827 -6.29 -1.88 10.01
CA GLY A 827 -7.73 -1.81 9.77
C GLY A 827 -8.41 -3.14 10.04
N ARG A 828 -9.62 -3.07 10.55
CA ARG A 828 -10.45 -4.23 10.82
C ARG A 828 -11.78 -4.13 10.08
N ARG A 829 -12.23 -5.24 9.48
CA ARG A 829 -13.57 -5.35 8.93
C ARG A 829 -14.52 -5.87 10.01
N ASN A 830 -15.41 -5.01 10.46
CA ASN A 830 -16.46 -5.38 11.39
C ASN A 830 -17.75 -5.73 10.63
N ASN A 831 -18.56 -6.61 11.21
CA ASN A 831 -19.88 -6.96 10.68
C ASN A 831 -20.87 -7.26 11.81
N PRO A 832 -22.17 -6.95 11.61
CA PRO A 832 -23.22 -7.43 12.49
C PRO A 832 -23.37 -8.97 12.40
N PRO A 833 -24.03 -9.61 13.36
CA PRO A 833 -24.43 -11.00 13.23
C PRO A 833 -25.45 -11.17 12.09
N GLU A 834 -25.25 -12.18 11.25
CA GLU A 834 -26.17 -12.56 10.16
C GLU A 834 -26.25 -14.09 10.07
N ALA A 835 -27.23 -14.62 9.32
CA ALA A 835 -27.33 -16.07 9.09
C ALA A 835 -26.05 -16.60 8.42
N GLY A 836 -25.26 -17.39 9.17
CA GLY A 836 -23.98 -17.91 8.71
C GLY A 836 -22.80 -16.92 8.77
N SER A 837 -22.91 -15.81 9.50
CA SER A 837 -21.78 -14.90 9.81
C SER A 837 -21.82 -14.51 11.29
N PRO A 838 -20.76 -14.79 12.07
CA PRO A 838 -20.74 -14.48 13.50
C PRO A 838 -20.67 -12.96 13.74
N ALA A 839 -21.07 -12.53 14.94
CA ALA A 839 -20.93 -11.14 15.36
C ALA A 839 -19.44 -10.77 15.46
N LEU A 840 -19.03 -9.68 14.81
CA LEU A 840 -17.69 -9.10 14.91
C LEU A 840 -17.82 -7.57 14.91
N CYS A 841 -18.49 -7.01 15.90
CA CYS A 841 -18.83 -5.59 15.94
C CYS A 841 -18.62 -4.92 17.31
N SER A 842 -17.75 -5.47 18.15
CA SER A 842 -17.38 -4.91 19.46
C SER A 842 -16.44 -3.69 19.40
N TYR A 843 -15.86 -3.41 18.24
CA TYR A 843 -14.92 -2.29 18.07
C TYR A 843 -15.66 -0.96 17.84
N ASN A 844 -15.14 0.10 18.46
CA ASN A 844 -15.50 1.49 18.15
C ASN A 844 -14.68 2.02 16.94
N PRO A 845 -14.74 3.32 16.56
CA PRO A 845 -13.99 3.82 15.42
C PRO A 845 -12.48 3.56 15.47
N LEU A 846 -11.85 3.72 16.66
CA LEU A 846 -10.40 3.66 16.82
C LEU A 846 -10.01 3.09 18.18
N HIS A 847 -9.28 1.97 18.12
CA HIS A 847 -8.67 1.33 19.28
C HIS A 847 -7.15 1.51 19.27
N TYR A 848 -6.58 1.60 20.47
CA TYR A 848 -5.16 1.40 20.73
C TYR A 848 -4.98 0.07 21.47
N MET A 849 -4.05 -0.75 21.00
CA MET A 849 -3.70 -2.02 21.62
C MET A 849 -2.24 -2.02 22.06
N GLU A 850 -2.01 -2.43 23.30
CA GLU A 850 -0.67 -2.81 23.74
C GLU A 850 -0.22 -4.07 22.97
N LEU A 851 1.09 -4.33 22.94
CA LEU A 851 1.66 -5.38 22.08
C LEU A 851 1.07 -6.78 22.28
N PRO A 852 0.77 -7.27 23.51
CA PRO A 852 0.14 -8.58 23.68
C PRO A 852 -1.21 -8.68 22.95
N GLU A 853 -2.12 -7.72 23.19
CA GLU A 853 -3.44 -7.67 22.55
C GLU A 853 -3.33 -7.48 21.03
N LEU A 854 -2.44 -6.58 20.59
CA LEU A 854 -2.20 -6.31 19.17
C LEU A 854 -1.74 -7.59 18.45
N PHE A 855 -0.84 -8.37 19.07
CA PHE A 855 -0.36 -9.61 18.48
C PHE A 855 -1.43 -10.71 18.47
N MET A 856 -2.38 -10.73 19.40
CA MET A 856 -3.53 -11.63 19.26
C MET A 856 -4.36 -11.30 18.02
N GLU A 857 -4.61 -10.00 17.74
CA GLU A 857 -5.31 -9.56 16.54
C GLU A 857 -4.51 -9.90 15.27
N PHE A 858 -3.20 -9.66 15.25
CA PHE A 858 -2.34 -9.94 14.10
C PHE A 858 -2.17 -11.44 13.81
N ILE A 859 -1.98 -12.26 14.84
CA ILE A 859 -1.90 -13.73 14.71
C ILE A 859 -3.21 -14.25 14.12
N SER A 860 -4.34 -13.73 14.58
CA SER A 860 -5.67 -14.22 14.23
C SER A 860 -6.19 -13.68 12.90
N SER A 861 -5.93 -12.40 12.58
CA SER A 861 -6.39 -11.70 11.38
C SER A 861 -7.84 -12.05 11.00
N MET A 862 -8.77 -11.70 11.90
CA MET A 862 -10.14 -12.23 11.90
C MET A 862 -11.05 -11.57 10.86
N THR A 863 -11.99 -12.34 10.32
CA THR A 863 -13.01 -11.84 9.38
C THR A 863 -14.30 -12.64 9.47
N GLY A 864 -15.45 -11.97 9.31
CA GLY A 864 -16.76 -12.64 9.25
C GLY A 864 -17.00 -13.43 7.95
N LYS A 865 -16.15 -13.26 6.94
CA LYS A 865 -16.20 -14.07 5.71
C LYS A 865 -15.66 -15.47 5.98
N SER A 866 -16.36 -16.49 5.48
CA SER A 866 -15.95 -17.90 5.57
C SER A 866 -15.71 -18.34 7.02
N PRO A 867 -16.73 -18.31 7.89
CA PRO A 867 -16.57 -18.72 9.28
C PRO A 867 -16.15 -20.18 9.39
N SER A 868 -15.50 -20.48 10.51
CA SER A 868 -15.16 -21.85 10.89
C SER A 868 -16.35 -22.52 11.57
N THR A 869 -16.21 -23.81 11.91
CA THR A 869 -17.25 -24.55 12.65
C THR A 869 -17.51 -23.97 14.05
N THR A 870 -16.54 -23.29 14.65
CA THR A 870 -16.62 -22.80 16.05
C THR A 870 -16.50 -21.29 16.21
N GLY A 871 -16.07 -20.55 15.18
CA GLY A 871 -15.84 -19.09 15.26
C GLY A 871 -15.67 -18.40 13.91
N ALA A 872 -15.07 -17.21 13.90
CA ALA A 872 -14.85 -16.41 12.69
C ALA A 872 -13.86 -17.06 11.70
N GLY A 873 -13.82 -16.55 10.46
CA GLY A 873 -12.76 -16.85 9.51
C GLY A 873 -11.44 -16.18 9.93
N SER A 874 -10.32 -16.71 9.44
CA SER A 874 -8.98 -16.15 9.65
C SER A 874 -8.25 -16.05 8.31
N GLU A 875 -7.58 -14.92 8.06
CA GLU A 875 -6.66 -14.76 6.92
C GLU A 875 -5.23 -15.25 7.25
N GLY A 876 -5.03 -15.86 8.43
CA GLY A 876 -3.74 -16.27 8.98
C GLY A 876 -2.90 -15.08 9.45
N ALA A 877 -1.80 -15.36 10.13
CA ALA A 877 -0.91 -14.34 10.70
C ALA A 877 -0.61 -13.21 9.72
N LEU A 878 -0.80 -11.97 10.16
CA LEU A 878 -0.54 -10.74 9.41
C LEU A 878 -1.28 -10.66 8.05
N THR A 879 -2.40 -11.38 7.89
CA THR A 879 -3.14 -11.58 6.62
C THR A 879 -2.32 -12.26 5.51
N LYS A 880 -1.26 -12.97 5.90
CA LYS A 880 -0.31 -13.62 4.99
C LYS A 880 -0.48 -15.13 4.91
N GLY A 881 -1.52 -15.72 5.49
CA GLY A 881 -1.79 -17.16 5.41
C GLY A 881 -1.68 -17.72 3.97
N PRO A 882 -2.32 -17.09 2.96
CA PRO A 882 -2.21 -17.53 1.56
C PRO A 882 -0.88 -17.20 0.86
N PHE A 883 0.01 -16.44 1.50
CA PHE A 883 1.21 -15.83 0.90
C PHE A 883 2.49 -16.07 1.70
N ASN A 884 2.48 -16.97 2.69
CA ASN A 884 3.66 -17.38 3.43
C ASN A 884 3.87 -18.89 3.29
N MET A 885 5.04 -19.29 2.78
CA MET A 885 5.44 -20.70 2.59
C MET A 885 6.25 -21.26 3.76
N LEU A 886 6.55 -20.44 4.76
CA LEU A 886 7.30 -20.80 5.95
C LEU A 886 6.36 -20.82 7.17
N PRO A 887 6.80 -21.41 8.31
CA PRO A 887 6.10 -21.24 9.57
C PRO A 887 5.87 -19.76 9.87
N SER A 888 4.61 -19.38 10.10
CA SER A 888 4.21 -17.97 10.22
C SER A 888 4.83 -17.29 11.44
N VAL A 889 5.26 -18.08 12.43
CA VAL A 889 5.97 -17.58 13.61
C VAL A 889 7.28 -16.86 13.28
N ILE A 890 7.92 -17.18 12.16
CA ILE A 890 9.13 -16.48 11.70
C ILE A 890 8.82 -15.03 11.36
N ASP A 891 7.72 -14.78 10.62
CA ASP A 891 7.21 -13.43 10.36
C ASP A 891 6.82 -12.73 11.67
N LEU A 892 6.10 -13.44 12.55
CA LEU A 892 5.59 -12.87 13.80
C LEU A 892 6.73 -12.44 14.74
N ASN A 893 7.81 -13.21 14.82
CA ASN A 893 9.00 -12.85 15.59
C ASN A 893 9.62 -11.54 15.07
N ALA A 894 9.76 -11.38 13.75
CA ALA A 894 10.30 -10.18 13.14
C ALA A 894 9.36 -8.97 13.34
N ALA A 895 8.06 -9.16 13.12
CA ALA A 895 7.06 -8.13 13.35
C ALA A 895 7.06 -7.67 14.82
N PHE A 896 7.09 -8.60 15.79
CA PHE A 896 7.12 -8.26 17.22
C PHE A 896 8.33 -7.38 17.56
N LEU A 897 9.52 -7.78 17.09
CA LEU A 897 10.73 -6.98 17.25
C LEU A 897 10.59 -5.61 16.57
N SER A 898 9.97 -5.53 15.40
CA SER A 898 9.73 -4.24 14.74
C SER A 898 8.93 -3.31 15.64
N TYR A 899 7.86 -3.75 16.30
CA TYR A 899 7.08 -2.88 17.18
C TYR A 899 7.82 -2.56 18.49
N ALA A 900 8.40 -3.58 19.12
CA ALA A 900 9.06 -3.42 20.42
C ALA A 900 10.29 -2.50 20.34
N LEU A 901 11.11 -2.61 19.28
CA LEU A 901 12.37 -1.87 19.15
C LEU A 901 12.16 -0.42 18.70
N THR A 902 11.14 -0.16 17.88
CA THR A 902 10.78 1.20 17.42
C THR A 902 9.90 1.94 18.43
N GLY A 903 9.19 1.20 19.29
CA GLY A 903 8.21 1.74 20.22
C GLY A 903 6.95 2.25 19.51
N TYR A 904 6.53 1.63 18.40
CA TYR A 904 5.30 2.03 17.71
C TYR A 904 4.05 1.63 18.51
N ASP A 905 3.12 2.59 18.61
CA ASP A 905 1.78 2.34 19.14
C ASP A 905 0.93 1.56 18.11
N GLY A 906 0.25 0.50 18.57
CA GLY A 906 -0.60 -0.34 17.74
C GLY A 906 -2.03 0.19 17.62
N TRP A 907 -2.34 0.92 16.54
CA TRP A 907 -3.69 1.43 16.29
C TRP A 907 -4.51 0.49 15.41
N VAL A 908 -5.80 0.33 15.72
CA VAL A 908 -6.75 -0.46 14.93
C VAL A 908 -8.00 0.38 14.62
N SER A 909 -8.22 0.64 13.33
CA SER A 909 -9.37 1.40 12.83
C SER A 909 -10.52 0.48 12.40
N GLY A 910 -11.75 0.83 12.77
CA GLY A 910 -12.96 0.10 12.39
C GLY A 910 -13.45 0.46 10.99
N ALA A 911 -13.82 -0.55 10.19
CA ALA A 911 -14.46 -0.43 8.88
C ALA A 911 -15.69 -1.34 8.76
N GLY A 912 -16.60 -1.00 7.85
CA GLY A 912 -17.87 -1.70 7.63
C GLY A 912 -18.94 -1.25 8.61
N TYR A 913 -18.84 -1.67 9.87
CA TYR A 913 -19.81 -1.39 10.93
C TYR A 913 -19.16 -0.99 12.26
N ILE A 914 -19.89 -0.23 13.06
CA ILE A 914 -19.59 0.06 14.46
C ILE A 914 -20.79 -0.38 15.28
N GLY A 915 -20.62 -1.40 16.12
CA GLY A 915 -21.76 -2.12 16.70
C GLY A 915 -22.63 -2.81 15.64
N PRO A 916 -23.74 -3.43 16.04
CA PRO A 916 -24.61 -4.17 15.13
C PRO A 916 -25.47 -3.29 14.20
N ARG A 917 -25.60 -1.98 14.44
CA ARG A 917 -26.59 -1.13 13.73
C ARG A 917 -25.99 -0.05 12.85
N ILE A 918 -24.80 0.47 13.20
CA ILE A 918 -24.26 1.67 12.54
C ILE A 918 -23.31 1.24 11.42
N ARG A 919 -23.76 1.35 10.17
CA ARG A 919 -22.92 1.17 8.99
C ARG A 919 -22.02 2.40 8.80
N VAL A 920 -20.73 2.17 8.54
CA VAL A 920 -19.74 3.23 8.28
C VAL A 920 -18.92 3.00 7.01
N ASP A 921 -19.04 1.84 6.36
CA ASP A 921 -18.26 1.47 5.17
C ASP A 921 -16.75 1.79 5.37
N HIS A 922 -16.16 2.66 4.55
CA HIS A 922 -14.77 3.12 4.67
C HIS A 922 -14.64 4.57 5.14
N ASP A 923 -15.72 5.20 5.60
CA ASP A 923 -15.75 6.63 5.93
C ASP A 923 -14.69 6.99 6.98
N PHE A 924 -14.58 6.18 8.03
CA PHE A 924 -13.55 6.38 9.06
C PHE A 924 -12.14 6.01 8.56
N SER A 925 -12.01 5.01 7.68
CA SER A 925 -10.71 4.58 7.15
C SER A 925 -10.00 5.71 6.40
N LEU A 926 -10.75 6.57 5.70
CA LEU A 926 -10.22 7.73 4.98
C LEU A 926 -9.75 8.86 5.94
N LEU A 927 -10.30 8.93 7.15
CA LEU A 927 -9.97 9.95 8.15
C LEU A 927 -8.72 9.66 8.98
N VAL A 928 -8.34 8.38 9.13
CA VAL A 928 -7.15 7.96 9.90
C VAL A 928 -5.90 8.79 9.55
N PRO A 929 -5.46 8.91 8.28
CA PRO A 929 -4.27 9.70 7.96
C PRO A 929 -4.48 11.20 8.19
N GLU A 930 -5.70 11.71 8.02
CA GLU A 930 -6.03 13.12 8.24
C GLU A 930 -5.96 13.50 9.73
N LEU A 931 -6.37 12.60 10.60
CA LEU A 931 -6.30 12.74 12.05
C LEU A 931 -4.84 12.78 12.50
N PHE A 932 -4.08 11.71 12.22
CA PHE A 932 -2.73 11.56 12.76
C PHE A 932 -1.73 12.55 12.16
N ALA A 933 -1.86 12.93 10.89
CA ALA A 933 -1.00 13.94 10.28
C ALA A 933 -1.20 15.34 10.87
N ARG A 934 -2.34 15.58 11.55
CA ARG A 934 -2.63 16.84 12.23
C ARG A 934 -2.42 16.76 13.74
N MET A 935 -1.78 15.70 14.27
CA MET A 935 -1.40 15.56 15.68
C MET A 935 0.13 15.54 15.80
N TRP A 936 0.67 16.26 16.79
CA TRP A 936 2.09 16.18 17.11
C TRP A 936 2.46 14.79 17.66
N PRO A 937 3.73 14.34 17.51
CA PRO A 937 4.17 13.06 18.05
C PRO A 937 3.94 12.85 19.55
N SER A 938 3.97 13.90 20.38
CA SER A 938 3.58 13.85 21.81
C SER A 938 2.08 13.75 22.02
N GLU A 939 1.28 14.40 21.17
CA GLU A 939 -0.18 14.38 21.30
C GLU A 939 -0.78 13.03 20.92
N ARG A 940 -0.14 12.30 20.00
CA ARG A 940 -0.60 10.99 19.52
C ARG A 940 0.08 9.79 20.19
N ASP A 941 0.98 10.04 21.13
CA ASP A 941 1.58 9.00 21.98
C ASP A 941 0.49 8.32 22.81
N ALA A 942 0.37 7.01 22.74
CA ALA A 942 -0.71 6.31 23.42
C ALA A 942 -0.66 6.49 24.95
N ARG A 943 0.53 6.58 25.57
CA ARG A 943 0.65 6.82 27.01
C ARG A 943 0.18 8.22 27.37
N ALA A 944 0.61 9.23 26.60
CA ALA A 944 0.13 10.59 26.79
C ALA A 944 -1.40 10.68 26.63
N LEU A 945 -1.97 9.97 25.66
CA LEU A 945 -3.42 9.92 25.46
C LEU A 945 -4.17 9.23 26.61
N ILE A 946 -3.62 8.16 27.17
CA ILE A 946 -4.17 7.49 28.37
C ILE A 946 -4.07 8.41 29.59
N ASP A 947 -2.89 8.96 29.86
CA ASP A 947 -2.62 9.81 31.04
C ASP A 947 -3.50 11.07 31.06
N ASN A 948 -3.84 11.59 29.87
CA ASN A 948 -4.72 12.74 29.72
C ASN A 948 -6.21 12.37 29.51
N GLY A 949 -6.59 11.10 29.66
CA GLY A 949 -7.99 10.66 29.63
C GLY A 949 -8.65 10.69 28.25
N PHE A 950 -7.88 10.70 27.16
CA PHE A 950 -8.41 10.62 25.79
C PHE A 950 -8.66 9.17 25.34
N LEU A 951 -8.01 8.20 25.98
CA LEU A 951 -8.24 6.77 25.76
C LEU A 951 -8.76 6.13 27.04
N GLU A 952 -9.79 5.31 26.91
CA GLU A 952 -10.33 4.51 28.02
C GLU A 952 -10.01 3.03 27.81
N LYS A 953 -9.66 2.33 28.90
CA LYS A 953 -9.43 0.88 28.86
C LYS A 953 -10.77 0.17 28.73
N VAL A 954 -10.86 -0.82 27.85
CA VAL A 954 -12.06 -1.64 27.70
C VAL A 954 -12.16 -2.61 28.89
N PRO A 955 -13.23 -2.55 29.72
CA PRO A 955 -13.41 -3.46 30.83
C PRO A 955 -13.95 -4.82 30.36
N ASP A 956 -13.64 -5.89 31.09
CA ASP A 956 -14.30 -7.18 30.92
C ASP A 956 -15.81 -7.06 31.22
N VAL A 957 -16.63 -7.90 30.58
CA VAL A 957 -18.09 -7.87 30.73
C VAL A 957 -18.60 -9.15 31.37
N GLU A 958 -19.63 -9.05 32.20
CA GLU A 958 -20.26 -10.21 32.84
C GLU A 958 -21.49 -10.65 32.05
N ARG A 959 -21.57 -11.94 31.70
CA ARG A 959 -22.71 -12.55 31.02
C ARG A 959 -23.08 -13.87 31.68
N GLU A 960 -24.31 -13.97 32.18
CA GLU A 960 -24.82 -15.18 32.85
C GLU A 960 -23.92 -15.69 34.01
N GLY A 961 -23.18 -14.78 34.67
CA GLY A 961 -22.24 -15.09 35.75
C GLY A 961 -20.86 -15.60 35.28
N MET A 962 -20.57 -15.50 33.98
CA MET A 962 -19.26 -15.74 33.39
C MET A 962 -18.63 -14.43 32.92
N THR A 963 -17.35 -14.26 33.23
CA THR A 963 -16.54 -13.14 32.74
C THR A 963 -16.15 -13.36 31.28
N VAL A 964 -16.48 -12.40 30.43
CA VAL A 964 -16.09 -12.34 29.01
C VAL A 964 -14.96 -11.32 28.89
N GLU A 965 -13.79 -11.77 28.43
CA GLU A 965 -12.52 -11.01 28.42
C GLU A 965 -12.47 -9.88 27.36
N ALA A 966 -13.35 -8.88 27.46
CA ALA A 966 -13.36 -7.72 26.57
C ALA A 966 -12.11 -6.84 26.71
N SER A 967 -11.33 -7.00 27.78
CA SER A 967 -9.99 -6.39 27.93
C SER A 967 -9.01 -6.74 26.81
N ARG A 968 -9.24 -7.83 26.05
CA ARG A 968 -8.49 -8.15 24.82
C ARG A 968 -8.62 -7.09 23.72
N LEU A 969 -9.60 -6.19 23.82
CA LEU A 969 -9.81 -5.08 22.88
C LEU A 969 -8.92 -3.86 23.19
N GLY A 970 -8.12 -3.90 24.26
CA GLY A 970 -7.19 -2.85 24.64
C GLY A 970 -7.88 -1.58 25.14
N TYR A 971 -7.57 -0.46 24.49
CA TYR A 971 -8.10 0.87 24.78
C TYR A 971 -8.86 1.39 23.56
N ARG A 972 -9.77 2.34 23.79
CA ARG A 972 -10.57 2.95 22.73
C ARG A 972 -10.69 4.46 22.89
N MET A 973 -10.89 5.17 21.77
CA MET A 973 -11.15 6.62 21.81
C MET A 973 -12.48 6.92 22.48
N ASN A 974 -12.56 8.05 23.19
CA ASN A 974 -13.77 8.53 23.85
C ASN A 974 -14.19 9.92 23.36
N HIS A 975 -15.21 10.51 23.99
CA HIS A 975 -15.74 11.82 23.59
C HIS A 975 -14.70 12.94 23.73
N ARG A 976 -13.81 12.87 24.73
CA ARG A 976 -12.72 13.84 24.92
C ARG A 976 -11.72 13.80 23.77
N PHE A 977 -11.38 12.61 23.26
CA PHE A 977 -10.56 12.46 22.06
C PHE A 977 -11.25 13.07 20.84
N ALA A 978 -12.52 12.70 20.62
CA ALA A 978 -13.31 13.16 19.49
C ALA A 978 -13.35 14.70 19.43
N THR A 979 -13.83 15.33 20.51
CA THR A 979 -13.92 16.80 20.62
C THR A 979 -12.57 17.51 20.46
N THR A 980 -11.48 16.96 21.02
CA THR A 980 -10.18 17.63 21.02
C THR A 980 -9.46 17.53 19.67
N PHE A 981 -9.39 16.34 19.07
CA PHE A 981 -8.57 16.11 17.88
C PHE A 981 -9.37 16.16 16.58
N PHE A 982 -10.61 15.69 16.56
CA PHE A 982 -11.45 15.82 15.36
C PHE A 982 -11.94 17.25 15.14
N GLY A 983 -11.86 18.14 16.15
CA GLY A 983 -11.99 19.60 15.96
C GLY A 983 -10.89 20.22 15.07
N ARG A 984 -9.88 19.43 14.64
CA ARG A 984 -8.91 19.82 13.60
C ARG A 984 -9.41 19.55 12.18
N ILE A 985 -10.49 18.80 12.03
CA ILE A 985 -11.07 18.36 10.75
C ILE A 985 -12.50 18.89 10.60
N PHE A 986 -13.34 18.64 11.61
CA PHE A 986 -14.77 18.95 11.60
C PHE A 986 -15.08 20.24 12.36
N LEU A 987 -16.17 20.87 11.95
CA LEU A 987 -16.65 22.11 12.54
C LEU A 987 -17.41 21.88 13.86
N HIS A 988 -18.10 20.74 13.97
CA HIS A 988 -18.90 20.33 15.14
C HIS A 988 -18.47 18.97 15.66
N PRO A 989 -17.23 18.83 16.18
CA PRO A 989 -16.64 17.53 16.52
C PRO A 989 -17.43 16.73 17.57
N GLU A 990 -18.22 17.40 18.42
CA GLU A 990 -19.09 16.81 19.44
C GLU A 990 -20.28 16.02 18.86
N THR A 991 -20.65 16.25 17.60
CA THR A 991 -21.80 15.59 16.96
C THR A 991 -21.40 14.46 16.00
N VAL A 992 -20.11 14.37 15.69
CA VAL A 992 -19.58 13.45 14.66
C VAL A 992 -19.79 12.00 15.06
N PHE A 993 -19.41 11.65 16.29
CA PHE A 993 -19.55 10.31 16.86
C PHE A 993 -20.62 10.32 17.95
N THR A 994 -21.64 9.48 17.81
CA THR A 994 -22.66 9.29 18.85
C THR A 994 -22.12 8.44 19.99
N ASP A 995 -22.76 8.49 21.16
CA ASP A 995 -22.42 7.61 22.29
C ASP A 995 -22.44 6.14 21.88
N GLU A 996 -23.42 5.73 21.08
CA GLU A 996 -23.52 4.37 20.52
C GLU A 996 -22.38 4.01 19.56
N MET A 997 -21.72 4.97 18.92
CA MET A 997 -20.51 4.71 18.13
C MET A 997 -19.28 4.57 19.02
N LEU A 998 -19.15 5.42 20.04
CA LEU A 998 -17.98 5.42 20.95
C LEU A 998 -18.01 4.24 21.93
N ALA A 999 -19.21 3.84 22.35
CA ALA A 999 -19.52 2.71 23.22
C ALA A 999 -20.51 1.74 22.53
N PRO A 1000 -20.04 0.88 21.60
CA PRO A 1000 -20.88 -0.02 20.81
C PRO A 1000 -21.78 -0.97 21.62
N GLU A 1001 -21.40 -1.27 22.86
CA GLU A 1001 -22.19 -2.06 23.81
C GLU A 1001 -23.58 -1.45 24.08
N LEU A 1002 -23.74 -0.14 23.92
CA LEU A 1002 -25.03 0.55 24.09
C LEU A 1002 -26.05 0.14 23.00
N GLN A 1003 -25.59 -0.33 21.85
CA GLN A 1003 -26.46 -0.83 20.78
C GLN A 1003 -27.04 -2.23 21.08
N GLY A 1004 -26.43 -2.96 22.03
CA GLY A 1004 -26.86 -4.29 22.45
C GLY A 1004 -25.76 -5.05 23.18
N ALA A 1005 -25.84 -5.12 24.51
CA ALA A 1005 -24.82 -5.75 25.37
C ALA A 1005 -24.60 -7.24 25.06
N ASP A 1006 -25.66 -8.00 24.74
CA ASP A 1006 -25.54 -9.42 24.39
C ASP A 1006 -24.74 -9.63 23.10
N VAL A 1007 -25.01 -8.84 22.05
CA VAL A 1007 -24.31 -8.93 20.76
C VAL A 1007 -22.85 -8.47 20.88
N TYR A 1008 -22.60 -7.51 21.78
CA TYR A 1008 -21.24 -7.09 22.13
C TYR A 1008 -20.48 -8.23 22.80
N ALA A 1009 -21.06 -8.87 23.82
CA ALA A 1009 -20.46 -10.03 24.49
C ALA A 1009 -20.26 -11.21 23.53
N ASP A 1010 -21.24 -11.52 22.68
CA ASP A 1010 -21.13 -12.53 21.61
C ASP A 1010 -19.93 -12.24 20.70
N SER A 1011 -19.74 -10.97 20.30
CA SER A 1011 -18.61 -10.58 19.45
C SER A 1011 -17.26 -10.85 20.11
N VAL A 1012 -17.16 -10.62 21.42
CA VAL A 1012 -15.93 -10.86 22.19
C VAL A 1012 -15.68 -12.36 22.38
N GLU A 1013 -16.70 -13.15 22.66
CA GLU A 1013 -16.59 -14.61 22.75
C GLU A 1013 -16.13 -15.22 21.41
N VAL A 1014 -16.65 -14.73 20.28
CA VAL A 1014 -16.18 -15.12 18.94
C VAL A 1014 -14.70 -14.80 18.75
N ILE A 1015 -14.24 -13.64 19.23
CA ILE A 1015 -12.82 -13.26 19.19
C ILE A 1015 -11.98 -14.25 20.01
N ILE A 1016 -12.38 -14.54 21.25
CA ILE A 1016 -11.68 -15.46 22.16
C ILE A 1016 -11.57 -16.87 21.55
N GLU A 1017 -12.67 -17.41 21.03
CA GLU A 1017 -12.71 -18.72 20.41
C GLU A 1017 -11.85 -18.77 19.13
N THR A 1018 -11.83 -17.67 18.36
CA THR A 1018 -10.97 -17.58 17.18
C THR A 1018 -9.49 -17.52 17.57
N HIS A 1019 -9.12 -16.77 18.61
CA HIS A 1019 -7.75 -16.77 19.16
C HIS A 1019 -7.34 -18.18 19.58
N ARG A 1020 -8.22 -18.89 20.30
CA ARG A 1020 -7.97 -20.25 20.78
C ARG A 1020 -7.67 -21.21 19.64
N ARG A 1021 -8.55 -21.26 18.63
CA ARG A 1021 -8.41 -22.13 17.46
C ARG A 1021 -7.14 -21.81 16.66
N VAL A 1022 -6.85 -20.53 16.41
CA VAL A 1022 -5.66 -20.14 15.64
C VAL A 1022 -4.39 -20.49 16.42
N ALA A 1023 -4.31 -20.17 17.71
CA ALA A 1023 -3.14 -20.46 18.52
C ALA A 1023 -2.90 -21.97 18.70
N GLN A 1024 -3.97 -22.76 18.83
CA GLN A 1024 -3.87 -24.22 18.92
C GLN A 1024 -3.14 -24.83 17.72
N SER A 1025 -3.31 -24.27 16.52
CA SER A 1025 -2.62 -24.78 15.32
C SER A 1025 -1.09 -24.74 15.41
N TYR A 1026 -0.51 -23.76 16.12
CA TYR A 1026 0.94 -23.66 16.35
C TYR A 1026 1.45 -24.72 17.34
N ILE A 1027 0.59 -25.19 18.24
CA ILE A 1027 0.89 -26.28 19.17
C ILE A 1027 0.80 -27.61 18.42
N ASP A 1028 -0.26 -27.79 17.62
CA ASP A 1028 -0.55 -29.04 16.92
C ASP A 1028 0.53 -29.40 15.89
N ASP A 1029 1.10 -28.41 15.19
CA ASP A 1029 2.20 -28.61 14.23
C ASP A 1029 3.60 -28.43 14.83
N GLY A 1030 3.70 -28.10 16.13
CA GLY A 1030 4.95 -27.86 16.85
C GLY A 1030 5.70 -26.59 16.43
N THR A 1031 5.15 -25.74 15.55
CA THR A 1031 5.81 -24.50 15.12
C THR A 1031 5.91 -23.46 16.24
N ILE A 1032 5.15 -23.61 17.32
CA ILE A 1032 5.28 -22.80 18.54
C ILE A 1032 6.70 -22.82 19.13
N GLU A 1033 7.48 -23.88 18.91
CA GLU A 1033 8.87 -23.96 19.40
C GLU A 1033 9.82 -22.96 18.71
N LEU A 1034 9.45 -22.43 17.55
CA LEU A 1034 10.19 -21.37 16.87
C LEU A 1034 9.80 -19.96 17.37
N ALA A 1035 8.78 -19.84 18.21
CA ALA A 1035 8.33 -18.56 18.76
C ALA A 1035 9.34 -18.00 19.78
N VAL A 1036 9.60 -16.70 19.69
CA VAL A 1036 10.33 -16.01 20.77
C VAL A 1036 9.52 -16.06 22.07
N PRO A 1037 10.17 -16.03 23.25
CA PRO A 1037 9.49 -16.28 24.53
C PRO A 1037 8.18 -15.48 24.76
N PRO A 1038 8.10 -14.16 24.47
CA PRO A 1038 6.86 -13.41 24.62
C PRO A 1038 5.71 -13.97 23.77
N LEU A 1039 5.98 -14.33 22.51
CA LEU A 1039 4.97 -14.85 21.59
C LEU A 1039 4.61 -16.31 21.88
N ARG A 1040 5.58 -17.12 22.34
CA ARG A 1040 5.32 -18.48 22.83
C ARG A 1040 4.31 -18.46 23.97
N ALA A 1041 4.56 -17.62 24.97
CA ALA A 1041 3.68 -17.46 26.11
C ALA A 1041 2.29 -16.90 25.70
N LEU A 1042 2.26 -15.95 24.76
CA LEU A 1042 1.01 -15.43 24.22
C LEU A 1042 0.17 -16.49 23.49
N LEU A 1043 0.81 -17.32 22.65
CA LEU A 1043 0.15 -18.43 21.95
C LEU A 1043 -0.40 -19.46 22.94
N GLN A 1044 0.36 -19.81 23.99
CA GLN A 1044 -0.13 -20.68 25.06
C GLN A 1044 -1.35 -20.09 25.77
N TYR A 1045 -1.29 -18.80 26.15
CA TYR A 1045 -2.43 -18.11 26.75
C TYR A 1045 -3.65 -18.14 25.83
N MET A 1046 -3.49 -17.81 24.55
CA MET A 1046 -4.59 -17.81 23.57
C MET A 1046 -5.23 -19.20 23.46
N ALA A 1047 -4.44 -20.27 23.40
CA ALA A 1047 -4.92 -21.64 23.22
C ALA A 1047 -5.49 -22.27 24.50
N LEU A 1048 -4.87 -22.01 25.66
CA LEU A 1048 -5.11 -22.74 26.91
C LEU A 1048 -5.70 -21.88 28.04
N GLY A 1049 -5.80 -20.56 27.84
CA GLY A 1049 -6.23 -19.58 28.84
C GLY A 1049 -5.13 -19.20 29.86
N LYS A 1050 -3.99 -19.88 29.83
CA LYS A 1050 -2.82 -19.63 30.69
C LYS A 1050 -1.54 -20.17 30.06
N THR A 1051 -0.39 -19.66 30.49
CA THR A 1051 0.92 -20.22 30.13
C THR A 1051 1.25 -21.46 30.96
N ASP A 1052 2.34 -22.16 30.63
CA ASP A 1052 2.83 -23.29 31.43
C ASP A 1052 3.22 -22.87 32.85
N GLU A 1053 3.71 -21.65 33.02
CA GLU A 1053 4.03 -21.02 34.32
C GLU A 1053 2.78 -20.52 35.06
N GLY A 1054 1.60 -20.60 34.43
CA GLY A 1054 0.33 -20.16 34.99
C GLY A 1054 0.03 -18.68 34.80
N TRP A 1055 0.75 -17.97 33.92
CA TRP A 1055 0.49 -16.56 33.64
C TRP A 1055 -0.76 -16.36 32.80
N THR A 1056 -1.40 -15.21 33.01
CA THR A 1056 -2.55 -14.72 32.23
C THR A 1056 -2.16 -13.44 31.50
N LEU A 1057 -3.05 -12.92 30.64
CA LEU A 1057 -2.83 -11.65 29.94
C LEU A 1057 -2.58 -10.45 30.88
N GLN A 1058 -3.04 -10.51 32.13
CA GLN A 1058 -2.84 -9.44 33.13
C GLN A 1058 -1.60 -9.68 34.01
N SER A 1059 -0.94 -10.84 33.91
CA SER A 1059 0.27 -11.14 34.70
C SER A 1059 1.41 -10.17 34.34
N PRO A 1060 1.99 -9.45 35.33
CA PRO A 1060 3.12 -8.56 35.10
C PRO A 1060 4.31 -9.24 34.42
N GLU A 1061 4.53 -10.52 34.71
CA GLU A 1061 5.61 -11.35 34.17
C GLU A 1061 5.46 -11.59 32.66
N LEU A 1062 4.23 -11.75 32.17
CA LEU A 1062 3.96 -11.84 30.73
C LEU A 1062 4.14 -10.46 30.09
N ARG A 1063 3.54 -9.41 30.66
CA ARG A 1063 3.59 -8.05 30.08
C ARG A 1063 5.01 -7.50 30.01
N SER A 1064 5.86 -7.76 31.01
CA SER A 1064 7.24 -7.27 31.01
C SER A 1064 8.06 -7.80 29.83
N GLN A 1065 7.77 -9.01 29.35
CA GLN A 1065 8.48 -9.61 28.21
C GLN A 1065 8.26 -8.85 26.89
N PHE A 1066 7.19 -8.06 26.77
CA PHE A 1066 6.90 -7.24 25.60
C PHE A 1066 7.57 -5.85 25.65
N THR A 1067 8.29 -5.52 26.72
CA THR A 1067 9.00 -4.24 26.85
C THR A 1067 10.27 -4.23 26.02
N ARG A 1068 10.59 -3.06 25.46
CA ARG A 1068 11.81 -2.85 24.67
C ARG A 1068 13.07 -3.18 25.47
N GLU A 1069 13.11 -2.78 26.73
CA GLU A 1069 14.23 -3.00 27.64
C GLU A 1069 14.46 -4.49 27.88
N SER A 1070 13.39 -5.27 28.07
CA SER A 1070 13.50 -6.72 28.25
C SER A 1070 13.96 -7.42 26.97
N VAL A 1071 13.50 -6.98 25.79
CA VAL A 1071 13.97 -7.50 24.50
C VAL A 1071 15.47 -7.28 24.34
N LEU A 1072 15.93 -6.04 24.50
CA LEU A 1072 17.35 -5.68 24.31
C LEU A 1072 18.29 -6.40 25.30
N ALA A 1073 17.81 -6.73 26.49
CA ALA A 1073 18.58 -7.43 27.52
C ALA A 1073 18.53 -8.96 27.40
N SER A 1074 17.75 -9.52 26.47
CA SER A 1074 17.47 -10.96 26.41
C SER A 1074 18.47 -11.75 25.57
N ASP A 1075 18.77 -12.98 26.02
CA ASP A 1075 19.65 -13.91 25.31
C ASP A 1075 19.07 -14.33 23.95
N TRP A 1076 17.75 -14.53 23.86
CA TRP A 1076 17.08 -14.92 22.62
C TRP A 1076 17.19 -13.83 21.54
N TYR A 1077 17.22 -12.55 21.93
CA TYR A 1077 17.44 -11.46 20.98
C TYR A 1077 18.89 -11.44 20.49
N ALA A 1078 19.85 -11.63 21.40
CA ALA A 1078 21.27 -11.75 21.04
C ALA A 1078 21.51 -12.91 20.06
N GLU A 1079 20.86 -14.07 20.27
CA GLU A 1079 20.94 -15.22 19.38
C GLU A 1079 20.48 -14.88 17.94
N ARG A 1080 19.44 -14.03 17.79
CA ARG A 1080 19.00 -13.56 16.47
C ARG A 1080 20.01 -12.66 15.78
N LEU A 1081 20.74 -11.84 16.54
CA LEU A 1081 21.79 -10.99 15.99
C LEU A 1081 22.99 -11.83 15.54
N ASP A 1082 23.35 -12.85 16.33
CA ASP A 1082 24.39 -13.81 15.98
C ASP A 1082 24.01 -14.62 14.74
N ALA A 1083 22.76 -15.10 14.65
CA ALA A 1083 22.25 -15.79 13.46
C ALA A 1083 22.31 -14.92 12.20
N LYS A 1084 22.09 -13.60 12.33
CA LYS A 1084 22.24 -12.64 11.23
C LYS A 1084 23.69 -12.47 10.81
N ARG A 1085 24.59 -12.31 11.79
CA ARG A 1085 26.03 -12.20 11.54
C ARG A 1085 26.58 -13.44 10.84
N SER A 1086 26.21 -14.64 11.30
CA SER A 1086 26.61 -15.90 10.65
C SER A 1086 26.13 -15.95 9.20
N TYR A 1087 24.88 -15.55 8.94
CA TYR A 1087 24.36 -15.49 7.57
C TYR A 1087 25.17 -14.54 6.68
N ASP A 1088 25.50 -13.34 7.17
CA ASP A 1088 26.26 -12.37 6.36
C ASP A 1088 27.65 -12.86 6.03
N ILE A 1089 28.34 -13.49 7.00
CA ILE A 1089 29.64 -14.11 6.77
C ILE A 1089 29.51 -15.17 5.67
N ASP A 1090 28.59 -16.13 5.83
CA ASP A 1090 28.38 -17.21 4.85
C ASP A 1090 27.99 -16.67 3.46
N HIS A 1091 27.17 -15.63 3.40
CA HIS A 1091 26.74 -14.99 2.15
C HIS A 1091 27.91 -14.34 1.42
N TYR A 1092 28.72 -13.55 2.14
CA TYR A 1092 29.86 -12.87 1.55
C TYR A 1092 31.02 -13.82 1.22
N GLU A 1093 31.24 -14.89 1.99
CA GLU A 1093 32.18 -15.95 1.63
C GLU A 1093 31.79 -16.63 0.32
N ARG A 1094 30.51 -17.01 0.15
CA ARG A 1094 30.01 -17.56 -1.13
C ARG A 1094 30.16 -16.57 -2.28
N SER A 1095 29.91 -15.29 -2.01
CA SER A 1095 30.02 -14.20 -3.00
C SER A 1095 31.46 -14.01 -3.49
N VAL A 1096 32.44 -14.04 -2.57
CA VAL A 1096 33.87 -14.07 -2.92
C VAL A 1096 34.18 -15.26 -3.82
N ALA A 1097 33.76 -16.46 -3.42
CA ALA A 1097 34.03 -17.69 -4.18
C ALA A 1097 33.40 -17.68 -5.59
N ASP A 1098 32.20 -17.09 -5.75
CA ASP A 1098 31.53 -16.96 -7.05
C ASP A 1098 32.25 -15.96 -7.97
N LEU A 1099 32.68 -14.81 -7.43
CA LEU A 1099 33.45 -13.80 -8.16
C LEU A 1099 34.84 -14.33 -8.57
N GLU A 1100 35.54 -15.02 -7.67
CA GLU A 1100 36.84 -15.67 -7.97
C GLU A 1100 36.70 -16.75 -9.04
N ARG A 1101 35.65 -17.59 -8.96
CA ARG A 1101 35.37 -18.60 -9.99
C ARG A 1101 35.10 -17.96 -11.35
N PHE A 1102 34.39 -16.83 -11.39
CA PHE A 1102 34.14 -16.11 -12.64
C PHE A 1102 35.44 -15.55 -13.23
N LEU A 1103 36.31 -14.96 -12.39
CA LEU A 1103 37.61 -14.41 -12.78
C LEU A 1103 38.61 -15.48 -13.25
N ALA A 1104 38.56 -16.69 -12.68
CA ALA A 1104 39.44 -17.80 -13.05
C ALA A 1104 39.13 -18.42 -14.42
N GLY A 1105 37.99 -18.08 -15.03
CA GLY A 1105 37.63 -18.56 -16.35
C GLY A 1105 38.35 -17.79 -17.46
N ASP A 1106 39.29 -18.42 -18.17
CA ASP A 1106 40.05 -17.79 -19.26
C ASP A 1106 39.15 -17.13 -20.34
N THR A 1107 37.96 -17.67 -20.58
CA THR A 1107 36.99 -17.14 -21.54
C THR A 1107 36.23 -15.91 -21.05
N ASN A 1108 36.38 -15.53 -19.78
CA ASN A 1108 35.62 -14.44 -19.15
C ASN A 1108 36.42 -13.14 -19.01
N ALA A 1109 37.73 -13.12 -19.33
CA ALA A 1109 38.63 -11.99 -19.06
C ALA A 1109 38.08 -10.63 -19.53
N ASP A 1110 37.69 -10.53 -20.81
CA ASP A 1110 37.13 -9.28 -21.37
C ASP A 1110 35.84 -8.83 -20.66
N THR A 1111 34.98 -9.77 -20.27
CA THR A 1111 33.74 -9.45 -19.55
C THR A 1111 34.02 -9.06 -18.11
N ALA A 1112 34.98 -9.72 -17.45
CA ALA A 1112 35.38 -9.40 -16.09
C ALA A 1112 35.92 -7.97 -15.98
N ASP A 1113 36.74 -7.55 -16.94
CA ASP A 1113 37.28 -6.19 -17.02
C ASP A 1113 36.16 -5.16 -17.26
N ARG A 1114 35.27 -5.42 -18.24
CA ARG A 1114 34.15 -4.53 -18.59
C ARG A 1114 33.16 -4.33 -17.43
N LEU A 1115 32.90 -5.37 -16.64
CA LEU A 1115 31.98 -5.30 -15.50
C LEU A 1115 32.67 -4.93 -14.18
N HIS A 1116 33.99 -4.67 -14.22
CA HIS A 1116 34.81 -4.36 -13.07
C HIS A 1116 34.70 -5.41 -11.95
N VAL A 1117 34.65 -6.69 -12.31
CA VAL A 1117 34.46 -7.81 -11.36
C VAL A 1117 35.56 -7.84 -10.30
N GLN A 1118 36.79 -7.49 -10.66
CA GLN A 1118 37.90 -7.37 -9.70
C GLN A 1118 37.63 -6.32 -8.61
N ARG A 1119 37.02 -5.18 -8.98
CA ARG A 1119 36.63 -4.15 -8.01
C ARG A 1119 35.50 -4.64 -7.12
N ARG A 1120 34.48 -5.30 -7.69
CA ARG A 1120 33.41 -5.91 -6.91
C ARG A 1120 33.94 -6.93 -5.91
N LEU A 1121 34.92 -7.74 -6.30
CA LEU A 1121 35.61 -8.68 -5.39
C LEU A 1121 36.31 -7.94 -4.23
N GLN A 1122 36.95 -6.80 -4.49
CA GLN A 1122 37.56 -5.97 -3.43
C GLN A 1122 36.50 -5.42 -2.47
N ASP A 1123 35.40 -4.85 -3.00
CA ASP A 1123 34.31 -4.29 -2.20
C ASP A 1123 33.66 -5.37 -1.31
N VAL A 1124 33.42 -6.56 -1.88
CA VAL A 1124 32.84 -7.71 -1.17
C VAL A 1124 33.79 -8.28 -0.13
N THR A 1125 35.10 -8.31 -0.40
CA THR A 1125 36.10 -8.73 0.58
C THR A 1125 36.18 -7.76 1.77
N ALA A 1126 36.02 -6.45 1.51
CA ALA A 1126 35.94 -5.45 2.57
C ALA A 1126 34.67 -5.60 3.42
N GLU A 1127 33.50 -5.86 2.80
CA GLU A 1127 32.28 -6.17 3.53
C GLU A 1127 32.41 -7.46 4.36
N LEU A 1128 33.01 -8.52 3.80
CA LEU A 1128 33.28 -9.76 4.54
C LEU A 1128 34.14 -9.49 5.79
N ALA A 1129 35.18 -8.67 5.66
CA ALA A 1129 36.02 -8.27 6.79
C ALA A 1129 35.24 -7.48 7.84
N ARG A 1130 34.33 -6.59 7.43
CA ARG A 1130 33.47 -5.81 8.34
C ARG A 1130 32.50 -6.71 9.11
N VAL A 1131 31.75 -7.59 8.43
CA VAL A 1131 30.77 -8.46 9.09
C VAL A 1131 31.42 -9.54 9.96
N SER A 1132 32.67 -9.92 9.63
CA SER A 1132 33.47 -10.84 10.43
C SER A 1132 34.03 -10.18 11.70
N ALA A 1133 34.15 -8.85 11.73
CA ALA A 1133 34.74 -8.13 12.85
C ALA A 1133 33.91 -8.30 14.15
N PRO A 1134 34.55 -8.33 15.33
CA PRO A 1134 33.84 -8.47 16.61
C PRO A 1134 32.81 -7.36 16.88
N GLY A 1135 33.03 -6.17 16.34
CA GLY A 1135 32.14 -5.01 16.53
C GLY A 1135 30.81 -5.09 15.75
N TYR A 1136 30.70 -5.97 14.75
CA TYR A 1136 29.52 -6.01 13.88
C TYR A 1136 28.22 -6.36 14.62
N ALA A 1137 28.29 -7.23 15.62
CA ALA A 1137 27.11 -7.57 16.43
C ALA A 1137 26.52 -6.33 17.13
N ALA A 1138 27.36 -5.37 17.54
CA ALA A 1138 26.90 -4.12 18.14
C ALA A 1138 26.20 -3.20 17.13
N GLU A 1139 26.59 -3.25 15.84
CA GLU A 1139 25.91 -2.50 14.77
C GLU A 1139 24.49 -3.03 14.49
N LEU A 1140 24.24 -4.32 14.79
CA LEU A 1140 22.95 -4.97 14.60
C LEU A 1140 21.96 -4.75 15.76
N VAL A 1141 22.42 -4.26 16.92
CA VAL A 1141 21.55 -4.01 18.07
C VAL A 1141 20.52 -2.93 17.73
N GLY A 1142 19.24 -3.25 17.88
CA GLY A 1142 18.12 -2.40 17.46
C GLY A 1142 17.49 -2.79 16.13
N THR A 1143 18.01 -3.83 15.46
CA THR A 1143 17.42 -4.44 14.26
C THR A 1143 16.56 -5.67 14.63
N VAL A 1144 15.81 -6.24 13.69
CA VAL A 1144 15.02 -7.47 13.93
C VAL A 1144 15.85 -8.77 13.89
N GLY A 1145 17.15 -8.69 13.57
CA GLY A 1145 18.04 -9.84 13.47
C GLY A 1145 17.57 -10.88 12.44
N ARG A 1146 17.92 -12.16 12.65
CA ARG A 1146 17.50 -13.29 11.81
C ARG A 1146 17.01 -14.44 12.70
N GLN A 1147 16.08 -15.25 12.19
CA GLN A 1147 15.67 -16.47 12.88
C GLN A 1147 16.84 -17.47 12.93
N PRO A 1148 17.21 -18.00 14.11
CA PRO A 1148 18.05 -19.20 14.21
C PRO A 1148 17.26 -20.39 13.63
N LEU A 1149 17.80 -21.04 12.60
CA LEU A 1149 17.14 -22.10 11.81
C LEU A 1149 17.93 -23.41 11.86
#